data_AF-Q8C815-F1
#
_entry.id   AF-Q8C815-F1
#
_cell.length_a   1.000
_cell.length_b   1.000
_cell.length_c   1.000
_cell.angle_alpha   90.00
_cell.angle_beta   90.00
_cell.angle_gamma   90.00
#
_symmetry.space_group_name_H-M   'P 1'
#
loop_
_entity.id
_entity.type
_entity.pdbx_description
1 polymer ?
#
loop_
_entity_poly.entity_id
_entity_poly.type
_entity_poly.pdbx_seq_one_letter_code
_entity_poly.pdbx_strand_id
1 'polypeptide(L)'
;MSHPYPAGSSMARGRSYHLFPRVPKNYPHSQHLPSSAAPNLTHLVHRRHDLLVGAPLYMESRADRKLAEVGRVYLFLQPKGPQALSTPTLLLTGTQLYGRFGSAIAPLGDLNRDGYNDIAVAAPYGGPSGQGQVLIFLGQSEGLSPRPSQVLDSPFPTGSGFGFSLRGAVDIDDNGYPDLIVGAYGASKVAVYRAQPVVMATVQLMVQDSLNPTLKNCVLDQTKTPVSCFNIQMCVGATGHNIPQKLHLKAELQLDLQKPRQGRRVLLLASQQASLTLSLDLGGRDKPICHTTGAFLRDEADFRDKLSPIVLSLNVSLPPEETGGAPAVVLHGETHVQEQTRIILDCGEDDLCVPQLRLTATAGDSPLLIGADNVLELKIEAANDGEGAYEAELAVHLPPGAHYMRALSNIEGFERLVCTQKKENESRVALCELGNPMKKDTRIGITMLVSVENLEEAGESVSFQLQVRSKNSQNPNSKVVMLPVAIQAEATVELRGNSFPASLVVAAEEGDREQEDLDRWVSRLEHTYELHNIGPGTVNGLRLLIHIPGQSQPSDLLYILDVQPQGGLLCSTQPSPKVDWKLSTPSPSSIRPVHHQRERRQAFLQGPKPGQQDPVLVVRRLSGLELGPLEDRGGGRQGQ
;
A
#
# COMPACT_ATOMS: atom_id res chain seq x y z
N MET A 1 45.17 -6.20 -21.79
CA MET A 1 45.22 -6.15 -23.25
C MET A 1 43.88 -5.66 -23.76
N SER A 2 43.86 -4.37 -24.07
CA SER A 2 42.77 -3.61 -24.65
C SER A 2 42.77 -3.78 -26.17
N HIS A 3 41.63 -4.10 -26.79
CA HIS A 3 41.40 -3.82 -28.21
C HIS A 3 39.92 -3.53 -28.47
N PRO A 4 39.61 -2.72 -29.51
CA PRO A 4 38.65 -1.63 -29.42
C PRO A 4 37.41 -1.85 -30.31
N TYR A 5 36.35 -1.11 -30.02
CA TYR A 5 35.18 -0.94 -30.89
C TYR A 5 35.55 -0.17 -32.17
N PRO A 6 35.03 -0.54 -33.35
CA PRO A 6 35.08 0.33 -34.52
C PRO A 6 33.90 1.32 -34.50
N ALA A 7 34.22 2.58 -34.77
CA ALA A 7 33.30 3.67 -35.05
C ALA A 7 33.15 3.90 -36.57
N GLY A 8 31.98 4.37 -37.00
CA GLY A 8 31.64 4.83 -38.36
C GLY A 8 30.83 3.79 -39.15
N SER A 9 29.69 4.07 -39.79
CA SER A 9 29.08 5.25 -40.42
C SER A 9 27.56 4.95 -40.54
N SER A 10 26.58 5.86 -40.56
CA SER A 10 26.27 6.89 -41.54
C SER A 10 24.97 7.58 -41.07
N MET A 11 24.97 8.90 -40.93
CA MET A 11 23.79 9.71 -40.61
C MET A 11 22.93 9.89 -41.87
N ALA A 12 21.80 9.20 -41.95
CA ALA A 12 20.73 9.58 -42.87
C ALA A 12 19.89 10.70 -42.22
N ARG A 13 20.00 11.92 -42.75
CA ARG A 13 19.18 13.07 -42.37
C ARG A 13 17.75 12.88 -42.89
N GLY A 14 16.83 12.45 -42.02
CA GLY A 14 15.39 12.63 -42.21
C GLY A 14 14.92 13.86 -41.43
N ARG A 15 14.56 14.95 -42.14
CA ARG A 15 13.93 16.13 -41.53
C ARG A 15 12.49 15.79 -41.13
N SER A 16 12.19 15.79 -39.84
CA SER A 16 10.82 15.90 -39.34
C SER A 16 10.59 17.32 -38.82
N TYR A 17 9.59 18.00 -39.39
CA TYR A 17 9.17 19.33 -38.95
C TYR A 17 8.32 19.19 -37.67
N HIS A 18 8.79 19.74 -36.55
CA HIS A 18 7.96 19.96 -35.37
C HIS A 18 7.87 21.47 -35.09
N LEU A 19 6.67 22.01 -35.22
CA LEU A 19 6.29 23.33 -34.70
C LEU A 19 5.96 23.17 -33.21
N PHE A 20 6.74 23.80 -32.34
CA PHE A 20 6.40 24.01 -30.93
C PHE A 20 6.21 25.51 -30.67
N PRO A 21 5.23 25.94 -29.86
CA PRO A 21 5.26 27.27 -29.26
C PRO A 21 6.25 27.27 -28.07
N ARG A 22 7.01 28.37 -27.93
CA ARG A 22 8.01 28.57 -26.87
C ARG A 22 7.34 28.75 -25.50
N VAL A 23 7.84 28.06 -24.47
CA VAL A 23 7.59 28.36 -23.05
C VAL A 23 8.91 28.80 -22.40
N PRO A 24 8.95 29.80 -21.49
CA PRO A 24 10.18 30.41 -21.01
C PRO A 24 10.91 29.53 -19.99
N LYS A 25 12.25 29.57 -20.03
CA LYS A 25 13.15 28.96 -19.04
C LYS A 25 13.14 29.80 -17.76
N ASN A 26 12.93 29.17 -16.60
CA ASN A 26 13.68 29.40 -15.36
C ASN A 26 13.11 28.54 -14.20
N TYR A 27 13.81 27.46 -13.84
CA TYR A 27 13.84 26.87 -12.49
C TYR A 27 15.18 26.11 -12.31
N PRO A 28 15.91 26.29 -11.20
CA PRO A 28 17.19 25.63 -10.97
C PRO A 28 17.02 24.28 -10.23
N HIS A 29 17.90 23.33 -10.58
CA HIS A 29 18.16 22.04 -9.91
C HIS A 29 17.00 21.05 -9.72
N SER A 30 16.71 20.26 -10.77
CA SER A 30 15.99 18.99 -10.67
C SER A 30 16.89 17.84 -11.17
N GLN A 31 16.87 16.75 -10.41
CA GLN A 31 17.50 15.47 -10.72
C GLN A 31 17.09 14.96 -12.13
N HIS A 32 18.00 14.24 -12.79
CA HIS A 32 17.84 13.70 -14.13
C HIS A 32 16.57 12.83 -14.28
N LEU A 33 15.53 13.38 -14.91
CA LEU A 33 14.41 12.63 -15.50
C LEU A 33 14.86 12.09 -16.90
N PRO A 34 14.82 10.77 -17.18
CA PRO A 34 15.36 10.24 -18.43
C PRO A 34 14.32 10.07 -19.56
N SER A 35 14.65 10.68 -20.70
CA SER A 35 14.55 10.29 -22.13
C SER A 35 13.47 9.36 -22.74
N SER A 36 12.38 8.96 -22.08
CA SER A 36 11.25 8.33 -22.80
C SER A 36 9.88 8.58 -22.15
N ALA A 37 9.51 9.85 -22.00
CA ALA A 37 8.16 10.21 -21.58
C ALA A 37 7.24 10.29 -22.81
N ALA A 38 6.74 9.14 -23.28
CA ALA A 38 5.51 9.11 -24.07
C ALA A 38 4.37 8.70 -23.11
N PRO A 39 3.39 9.58 -22.85
CA PRO A 39 2.25 9.20 -22.01
C PRO A 39 1.43 8.14 -22.74
N ASN A 40 1.49 6.89 -22.28
CA ASN A 40 0.55 5.87 -22.73
C ASN A 40 -0.69 5.96 -21.85
N LEU A 41 -1.81 6.33 -22.46
CA LEU A 41 -3.11 6.46 -21.84
C LEU A 41 -3.88 5.14 -21.99
N THR A 42 -4.33 4.57 -20.88
CA THR A 42 -5.08 3.30 -20.85
C THR A 42 -6.27 3.35 -19.92
N HIS A 43 -7.33 2.60 -20.21
CA HIS A 43 -8.52 2.49 -19.35
C HIS A 43 -8.39 1.30 -18.39
N LEU A 44 -7.67 1.43 -17.28
CA LEU A 44 -7.36 0.24 -16.44
C LEU A 44 -8.47 -0.11 -15.47
N VAL A 45 -9.20 0.89 -14.97
CA VAL A 45 -10.22 0.70 -13.92
C VAL A 45 -11.58 1.30 -14.30
N HIS A 46 -11.58 2.34 -15.11
CA HIS A 46 -12.75 3.14 -15.45
C HIS A 46 -12.65 3.70 -16.88
N ARG A 47 -13.74 4.27 -17.43
CA ARG A 47 -13.75 5.01 -18.71
C ARG A 47 -12.87 6.29 -18.72
N ARG A 48 -11.96 6.45 -17.77
CA ARG A 48 -10.96 7.53 -17.68
C ARG A 48 -9.60 7.00 -18.11
N HIS A 49 -8.72 7.88 -18.57
CA HIS A 49 -7.39 7.46 -19.01
C HIS A 49 -6.41 7.55 -17.85
N ASP A 50 -5.72 6.45 -17.59
CA ASP A 50 -4.64 6.36 -16.62
C ASP A 50 -3.29 6.54 -17.32
N LEU A 51 -2.28 7.06 -16.61
CA LEU A 51 -0.96 7.36 -17.14
C LEU A 51 0.08 6.36 -16.66
N LEU A 52 0.83 5.78 -17.59
CA LEU A 52 2.00 4.96 -17.31
C LEU A 52 3.29 5.67 -17.75
N VAL A 53 4.30 5.69 -16.87
CA VAL A 53 5.60 6.30 -17.14
C VAL A 53 6.72 5.28 -16.94
N GLY A 54 7.53 5.05 -17.97
CA GLY A 54 8.72 4.19 -17.90
C GLY A 54 9.98 4.97 -17.54
N ALA A 55 10.75 4.45 -16.58
CA ALA A 55 12.08 4.92 -16.22
C ALA A 55 13.08 3.75 -16.30
N PRO A 56 13.56 3.40 -17.51
CA PRO A 56 14.30 2.16 -17.74
C PRO A 56 15.65 2.08 -17.04
N LEU A 57 16.25 3.23 -16.75
CA LEU A 57 17.55 3.35 -16.07
C LEU A 57 17.41 3.61 -14.56
N TYR A 58 16.20 3.40 -14.00
CA TYR A 58 15.98 3.54 -12.57
C TYR A 58 16.88 2.57 -11.79
N MET A 59 17.47 3.07 -10.72
CA MET A 59 18.35 2.31 -9.83
C MET A 59 17.69 2.13 -8.46
N GLU A 60 17.72 0.92 -7.93
CA GLU A 60 17.34 0.63 -6.54
C GLU A 60 18.57 0.28 -5.69
N SER A 61 18.45 0.44 -4.39
CA SER A 61 19.47 -0.01 -3.44
C SER A 61 19.21 -1.48 -3.08
N ARG A 62 20.21 -2.34 -3.26
CA ARG A 62 20.18 -3.75 -2.84
C ARG A 62 21.22 -4.02 -1.76
N ALA A 63 21.01 -5.07 -0.97
CA ALA A 63 21.92 -5.45 0.12
C ALA A 63 23.34 -5.78 -0.38
N ASP A 64 23.44 -6.38 -1.56
CA ASP A 64 24.69 -6.74 -2.25
C ASP A 64 25.27 -5.59 -3.09
N ARG A 65 24.46 -4.56 -3.39
CA ARG A 65 24.86 -3.46 -4.28
C ARG A 65 24.10 -2.17 -3.99
N LYS A 66 24.84 -1.11 -3.64
CA LYS A 66 24.27 0.23 -3.34
C LYS A 66 23.39 0.82 -4.46
N LEU A 67 23.73 0.55 -5.73
CA LEU A 67 22.97 1.02 -6.89
C LEU A 67 22.87 -0.10 -7.93
N ALA A 68 21.68 -0.67 -8.07
CA ALA A 68 21.34 -1.68 -9.06
C ALA A 68 20.37 -1.07 -10.08
N GLU A 69 20.84 -0.85 -11.31
CA GLU A 69 19.98 -0.43 -12.44
C GLU A 69 19.05 -1.58 -12.80
N VAL A 70 17.75 -1.37 -12.65
CA VAL A 70 16.73 -2.41 -12.87
C VAL A 70 15.58 -1.92 -13.75
N GLY A 71 15.35 -0.60 -13.77
CA GLY A 71 14.20 0.00 -14.43
C GLY A 71 12.93 -0.04 -13.57
N ARG A 72 12.06 0.94 -13.78
CA ARG A 72 10.79 1.08 -13.05
C ARG A 72 9.70 1.66 -13.95
N VAL A 73 8.47 1.23 -13.73
CA VAL A 73 7.26 1.82 -14.31
C VAL A 73 6.40 2.39 -13.18
N TYR A 74 5.87 3.58 -13.42
CA TYR A 74 4.99 4.32 -12.52
C TYR A 74 3.59 4.35 -13.11
N LEU A 75 2.58 3.99 -12.31
CA LEU A 75 1.16 4.12 -12.65
C LEU A 75 0.56 5.31 -11.92
N PHE A 76 -0.16 6.16 -12.63
CA PHE A 76 -0.96 7.24 -12.07
C PHE A 76 -2.41 7.07 -12.51
N LEU A 77 -3.29 6.72 -11.56
CA LEU A 77 -4.72 6.62 -11.82
C LEU A 77 -5.35 8.02 -11.86
N GLN A 78 -6.25 8.26 -12.82
CA GLN A 78 -6.91 9.56 -12.93
C GLN A 78 -8.01 9.72 -11.87
N PRO A 79 -7.88 10.68 -10.92
CA PRO A 79 -8.86 10.91 -9.87
C PRO A 79 -10.18 11.44 -10.44
N LYS A 80 -11.24 11.42 -9.61
CA LYS A 80 -12.52 12.05 -9.96
C LYS A 80 -12.41 13.57 -9.71
N GLY A 81 -12.68 14.38 -10.73
CA GLY A 81 -12.69 15.84 -10.61
C GLY A 81 -11.36 16.52 -11.02
N PRO A 82 -11.18 17.82 -10.69
CA PRO A 82 -10.04 18.63 -11.13
C PRO A 82 -8.76 18.43 -10.31
N GLN A 83 -8.66 17.33 -9.55
CA GLN A 83 -7.47 17.03 -8.74
C GLN A 83 -6.26 16.76 -9.63
N ALA A 84 -5.11 17.30 -9.23
CA ALA A 84 -3.85 17.04 -9.92
C ALA A 84 -3.39 15.59 -9.66
N LEU A 85 -2.75 14.98 -10.66
CA LEU A 85 -2.04 13.71 -10.49
C LEU A 85 -0.82 13.96 -9.59
N SER A 86 -0.87 13.51 -8.35
CA SER A 86 0.21 13.73 -7.38
C SER A 86 1.15 12.53 -7.33
N THR A 87 0.79 11.50 -6.59
CA THR A 87 1.64 10.35 -6.30
C THR A 87 1.31 9.15 -7.19
N PRO A 88 2.32 8.39 -7.65
CA PRO A 88 2.08 7.12 -8.34
C PRO A 88 1.27 6.17 -7.45
N THR A 89 0.18 5.62 -7.99
CA THR A 89 -0.67 4.64 -7.31
C THR A 89 0.03 3.28 -7.20
N LEU A 90 0.86 2.93 -8.19
CA LEU A 90 1.60 1.67 -8.21
C LEU A 90 2.99 1.87 -8.81
N LEU A 91 3.97 1.15 -8.24
CA LEU A 91 5.35 1.08 -8.71
C LEU A 91 5.68 -0.35 -9.13
N LEU A 92 5.95 -0.55 -10.41
CA LEU A 92 6.44 -1.83 -10.94
C LEU A 92 7.94 -1.72 -11.13
N THR A 93 8.73 -2.49 -10.37
CA THR A 93 10.20 -2.43 -10.43
C THR A 93 10.74 -3.69 -11.11
N GLY A 94 11.68 -3.51 -12.04
CA GLY A 94 12.35 -4.63 -12.70
C GLY A 94 13.19 -5.44 -11.71
N THR A 95 13.38 -6.72 -11.99
CA THR A 95 14.17 -7.62 -11.13
C THR A 95 15.58 -7.84 -11.67
N GLN A 96 15.74 -7.83 -13.00
CA GLN A 96 17.00 -8.09 -13.67
C GLN A 96 17.89 -6.84 -13.76
N LEU A 97 19.15 -6.99 -13.34
CA LEU A 97 20.14 -5.93 -13.45
C LEU A 97 20.43 -5.59 -14.92
N TYR A 98 20.43 -4.30 -15.25
CA TYR A 98 20.58 -3.76 -16.60
C TYR A 98 19.51 -4.24 -17.60
N GLY A 99 18.40 -4.80 -17.12
CA GLY A 99 17.32 -5.31 -17.96
C GLY A 99 16.53 -4.22 -18.69
N ARG A 100 16.63 -2.98 -18.20
CA ARG A 100 15.91 -1.79 -18.67
C ARG A 100 14.39 -1.98 -18.70
N PHE A 101 13.85 -2.49 -17.59
CA PHE A 101 12.41 -2.65 -17.43
C PHE A 101 11.68 -1.31 -17.57
N GLY A 102 10.63 -1.28 -18.40
CA GLY A 102 9.89 -0.06 -18.72
C GLY A 102 10.39 0.68 -19.97
N SER A 103 11.28 0.06 -20.77
CA SER A 103 11.76 0.66 -22.05
C SER A 103 10.65 0.84 -23.07
N ALA A 104 9.70 -0.09 -23.09
CA ALA A 104 8.48 -0.01 -23.87
C ALA A 104 7.31 -0.45 -23.00
N ILE A 105 6.20 0.25 -23.14
CA ILE A 105 4.92 -0.05 -22.49
C ILE A 105 3.89 -0.07 -23.62
N ALA A 106 3.07 -1.10 -23.71
CA ALA A 106 2.01 -1.19 -24.71
C ALA A 106 0.67 -1.51 -24.03
N PRO A 107 -0.38 -0.72 -24.31
CA PRO A 107 -1.75 -1.14 -24.05
C PRO A 107 -2.06 -2.42 -24.83
N LEU A 108 -2.70 -3.39 -24.17
CA LEU A 108 -3.16 -4.62 -24.81
C LEU A 108 -4.67 -4.61 -25.06
N GLY A 109 -5.40 -3.64 -24.52
CA GLY A 109 -6.85 -3.78 -24.40
C GLY A 109 -7.19 -4.81 -23.32
N ASP A 110 -8.40 -5.34 -23.33
CA ASP A 110 -8.83 -6.41 -22.43
C ASP A 110 -8.41 -7.77 -23.03
N LEU A 111 -7.23 -8.25 -22.63
CA LEU A 111 -6.54 -9.43 -23.17
C LEU A 111 -7.23 -10.73 -22.74
N ASN A 112 -7.83 -10.76 -21.55
CA ASN A 112 -8.51 -11.92 -20.98
C ASN A 112 -10.05 -11.78 -20.96
N ARG A 113 -10.59 -10.68 -21.45
CA ARG A 113 -12.04 -10.35 -21.50
C ARG A 113 -12.70 -10.30 -20.12
N ASP A 114 -11.97 -9.85 -19.09
CA ASP A 114 -12.48 -9.75 -17.72
C ASP A 114 -13.15 -8.41 -17.39
N GLY A 115 -13.14 -7.46 -18.34
CA GLY A 115 -13.72 -6.14 -18.22
C GLY A 115 -12.71 -5.03 -17.87
N TYR A 116 -11.46 -5.36 -17.59
CA TYR A 116 -10.38 -4.41 -17.34
C TYR A 116 -9.34 -4.47 -18.48
N ASN A 117 -8.70 -3.34 -18.80
CA ASN A 117 -7.64 -3.36 -19.80
C ASN A 117 -6.29 -3.74 -19.18
N ASP A 118 -5.47 -4.40 -19.98
CA ASP A 118 -4.18 -4.96 -19.61
C ASP A 118 -3.04 -4.25 -20.33
N ILE A 119 -1.82 -4.47 -19.85
CA ILE A 119 -0.61 -3.90 -20.43
C ILE A 119 0.52 -4.92 -20.59
N ALA A 120 1.39 -4.65 -21.56
CA ALA A 120 2.69 -5.29 -21.68
C ALA A 120 3.80 -4.28 -21.34
N VAL A 121 4.78 -4.71 -20.53
CA VAL A 121 5.98 -3.95 -20.20
C VAL A 121 7.22 -4.74 -20.59
N ALA A 122 8.11 -4.11 -21.37
CA ALA A 122 9.34 -4.76 -21.82
C ALA A 122 10.55 -4.46 -20.91
N ALA A 123 11.40 -5.47 -20.79
CA ALA A 123 12.79 -5.38 -20.36
C ALA A 123 13.66 -5.95 -21.50
N PRO A 124 14.11 -5.13 -22.47
CA PRO A 124 14.75 -5.62 -23.69
C PRO A 124 16.07 -6.37 -23.50
N TYR A 125 16.66 -6.27 -22.31
CA TYR A 125 17.87 -6.96 -21.89
C TYR A 125 17.65 -7.78 -20.61
N GLY A 126 16.38 -8.03 -20.28
CA GLY A 126 15.94 -8.82 -19.12
C GLY A 126 16.08 -10.33 -19.34
N GLY A 127 15.67 -11.08 -18.31
CA GLY A 127 15.76 -12.54 -18.26
C GLY A 127 17.11 -13.06 -17.79
N PRO A 128 17.19 -14.34 -17.37
CA PRO A 128 18.41 -14.94 -16.83
C PRO A 128 19.60 -14.90 -17.80
N SER A 129 19.32 -14.94 -19.10
CA SER A 129 20.29 -14.91 -20.20
C SER A 129 20.51 -13.51 -20.81
N GLY A 130 19.80 -12.49 -20.32
CA GLY A 130 19.85 -11.11 -20.85
C GLY A 130 19.36 -10.96 -22.29
N GLN A 131 18.55 -11.90 -22.78
CA GLN A 131 18.06 -11.94 -24.16
C GLN A 131 16.86 -11.01 -24.41
N GLY A 132 16.19 -10.56 -23.34
CA GLY A 132 14.99 -9.73 -23.39
C GLY A 132 13.76 -10.48 -22.90
N GLN A 133 12.88 -9.75 -22.22
CA GLN A 133 11.60 -10.25 -21.71
C GLN A 133 10.49 -9.22 -21.93
N VAL A 134 9.27 -9.69 -22.12
CA VAL A 134 8.04 -8.89 -22.07
C VAL A 134 7.12 -9.46 -21.01
N LEU A 135 6.68 -8.62 -20.08
CA LEU A 135 5.87 -9.01 -18.94
C LEU A 135 4.44 -8.48 -19.14
N ILE A 136 3.45 -9.34 -18.96
CA ILE A 136 2.03 -9.00 -19.07
C ILE A 136 1.47 -8.73 -17.68
N PHE A 137 0.83 -7.57 -17.50
CA PHE A 137 0.17 -7.17 -16.26
C PHE A 137 -1.32 -6.97 -16.53
N LEU A 138 -2.15 -7.69 -15.77
CA LEU A 138 -3.60 -7.61 -15.90
C LEU A 138 -4.17 -6.40 -15.13
N GLY A 139 -5.25 -5.84 -15.67
CA GLY A 139 -6.06 -4.82 -15.01
C GLY A 139 -6.88 -5.39 -13.84
N GLN A 140 -7.24 -4.53 -12.89
CA GLN A 140 -8.16 -4.87 -11.79
C GLN A 140 -8.86 -3.61 -11.26
N SER A 141 -9.86 -3.79 -10.40
CA SER A 141 -10.63 -2.68 -9.78
C SER A 141 -9.81 -1.60 -9.06
N GLU A 142 -8.54 -1.87 -8.70
CA GLU A 142 -7.64 -0.91 -8.02
C GLU A 142 -6.48 -0.44 -8.91
N GLY A 143 -6.48 -0.76 -10.21
CA GLY A 143 -5.41 -0.39 -11.14
C GLY A 143 -4.88 -1.59 -11.90
N LEU A 144 -3.61 -1.93 -11.68
CA LEU A 144 -2.95 -3.11 -12.25
C LEU A 144 -2.60 -4.10 -11.16
N SER A 145 -2.59 -5.39 -11.49
CA SER A 145 -1.95 -6.40 -10.65
C SER A 145 -0.45 -6.06 -10.49
N PRO A 146 0.11 -6.08 -9.27
CA PRO A 146 1.53 -5.83 -9.05
C PRO A 146 2.42 -6.99 -9.55
N ARG A 147 1.85 -8.17 -9.78
CA ARG A 147 2.55 -9.35 -10.30
C ARG A 147 2.18 -9.59 -11.75
N PRO A 148 3.16 -9.89 -12.62
CA PRO A 148 2.86 -10.24 -14.00
C PRO A 148 2.10 -11.58 -14.05
N SER A 149 1.09 -11.67 -14.91
CA SER A 149 0.35 -12.91 -15.16
C SER A 149 1.11 -13.85 -16.10
N GLN A 150 1.92 -13.29 -16.99
CA GLN A 150 2.72 -14.02 -17.95
C GLN A 150 4.04 -13.30 -18.26
N VAL A 151 5.08 -14.08 -18.55
CA VAL A 151 6.39 -13.59 -19.02
C VAL A 151 6.70 -14.24 -20.36
N LEU A 152 6.99 -13.42 -21.36
CA LEU A 152 7.41 -13.84 -22.69
C LEU A 152 8.93 -13.67 -22.79
N ASP A 153 9.65 -14.78 -22.79
CA ASP A 153 11.10 -14.79 -23.00
C ASP A 153 11.44 -14.61 -24.49
N SER A 154 12.53 -13.91 -24.77
CA SER A 154 13.03 -13.72 -26.13
C SER A 154 13.34 -15.08 -26.79
N PRO A 155 12.72 -15.40 -27.95
CA PRO A 155 13.09 -16.56 -28.75
C PRO A 155 14.35 -16.32 -29.60
N PHE A 156 14.95 -15.13 -29.49
CA PHE A 156 16.09 -14.69 -30.29
C PHE A 156 17.38 -14.64 -29.45
N PRO A 157 18.57 -14.73 -30.10
CA PRO A 157 19.85 -14.64 -29.41
C PRO A 157 20.06 -13.35 -28.62
N THR A 158 21.03 -13.36 -27.70
CA THR A 158 21.39 -12.21 -26.88
C THR A 158 21.75 -11.00 -27.75
N GLY A 159 21.30 -9.81 -27.35
CA GLY A 159 21.48 -8.58 -28.13
C GLY A 159 20.40 -8.33 -29.19
N SER A 160 19.37 -9.18 -29.26
CA SER A 160 18.22 -9.00 -30.17
C SER A 160 17.42 -7.72 -29.93
N GLY A 161 17.45 -7.18 -28.70
CA GLY A 161 16.59 -6.07 -28.29
C GLY A 161 15.11 -6.45 -28.32
N PHE A 162 14.78 -7.72 -28.06
CA PHE A 162 13.39 -8.21 -28.00
C PHE A 162 12.58 -7.43 -26.96
N GLY A 163 11.51 -6.76 -27.39
CA GLY A 163 10.69 -5.92 -26.52
C GLY A 163 11.05 -4.43 -26.58
N PHE A 164 12.05 -4.02 -27.38
CA PHE A 164 12.37 -2.59 -27.53
C PHE A 164 11.23 -1.78 -28.17
N SER A 165 10.37 -2.43 -28.93
CA SER A 165 9.11 -1.88 -29.43
C SER A 165 7.99 -2.90 -29.27
N LEU A 166 6.81 -2.42 -28.88
CA LEU A 166 5.63 -3.23 -28.61
C LEU A 166 4.40 -2.57 -29.24
N ARG A 167 3.43 -3.37 -29.65
CA ARG A 167 2.08 -2.89 -29.94
C ARG A 167 1.06 -4.01 -29.70
N GLY A 168 -0.03 -3.71 -29.02
CA GLY A 168 -1.16 -4.63 -28.86
C GLY A 168 -2.49 -3.94 -29.13
N ALA A 169 -3.55 -4.40 -28.44
CA ALA A 169 -4.92 -3.87 -28.52
C ALA A 169 -5.61 -4.06 -29.88
N VAL A 170 -5.11 -4.98 -30.72
CA VAL A 170 -5.70 -5.32 -32.01
C VAL A 170 -5.72 -6.82 -32.15
N ASP A 171 -6.88 -7.36 -32.46
CA ASP A 171 -7.07 -8.76 -32.86
C ASP A 171 -6.67 -8.92 -34.34
N ILE A 172 -5.63 -9.71 -34.62
CA ILE A 172 -5.08 -9.90 -35.96
C ILE A 172 -5.68 -11.12 -36.68
N ASP A 173 -6.27 -12.06 -35.93
CA ASP A 173 -6.77 -13.32 -36.46
C ASP A 173 -8.29 -13.53 -36.31
N ASP A 174 -9.00 -12.48 -35.87
CA ASP A 174 -10.46 -12.41 -35.73
C ASP A 174 -11.00 -13.46 -34.74
N ASN A 175 -10.20 -13.81 -33.72
CA ASN A 175 -10.58 -14.78 -32.71
C ASN A 175 -11.36 -14.15 -31.53
N GLY A 176 -11.48 -12.82 -31.52
CA GLY A 176 -12.16 -12.05 -30.48
C GLY A 176 -11.26 -11.67 -29.32
N TYR A 177 -9.94 -11.79 -29.39
CA TYR A 177 -9.01 -11.37 -28.33
C TYR A 177 -7.88 -10.53 -28.94
N PRO A 178 -7.44 -9.45 -28.27
CA PRO A 178 -6.37 -8.61 -28.81
C PRO A 178 -5.01 -9.30 -28.73
N ASP A 179 -4.20 -9.13 -29.76
CA ASP A 179 -2.88 -9.75 -29.88
C ASP A 179 -1.74 -8.79 -29.51
N LEU A 180 -0.51 -9.32 -29.46
CA LEU A 180 0.70 -8.56 -29.18
C LEU A 180 1.77 -8.80 -30.25
N ILE A 181 2.31 -7.71 -30.80
CA ILE A 181 3.50 -7.72 -31.65
C ILE A 181 4.72 -7.16 -30.89
N VAL A 182 5.85 -7.86 -31.01
CA VAL A 182 7.09 -7.58 -30.29
C VAL A 182 8.24 -7.43 -31.27
N GLY A 183 8.86 -6.25 -31.31
CA GLY A 183 10.04 -6.00 -32.14
C GLY A 183 11.33 -6.47 -31.49
N ALA A 184 12.21 -7.07 -32.29
CA ALA A 184 13.56 -7.48 -31.94
C ALA A 184 14.54 -6.97 -33.00
N TYR A 185 14.80 -5.66 -32.98
CA TYR A 185 15.52 -4.97 -34.06
C TYR A 185 16.95 -5.49 -34.24
N GLY A 186 17.64 -5.86 -33.15
CA GLY A 186 19.00 -6.42 -33.20
C GLY A 186 19.06 -7.79 -33.89
N ALA A 187 17.94 -8.54 -33.89
CA ALA A 187 17.79 -9.77 -34.65
C ALA A 187 17.18 -9.56 -36.05
N SER A 188 16.76 -8.33 -36.40
CA SER A 188 15.97 -8.03 -37.60
C SER A 188 14.70 -8.88 -37.70
N LYS A 189 14.01 -9.07 -36.56
CA LYS A 189 12.79 -9.89 -36.46
C LYS A 189 11.66 -9.16 -35.74
N VAL A 190 10.45 -9.61 -36.00
CA VAL A 190 9.22 -9.26 -35.25
C VAL A 190 8.56 -10.58 -34.86
N ALA A 191 8.21 -10.72 -33.59
CA ALA A 191 7.41 -11.83 -33.09
C ALA A 191 5.95 -11.39 -32.95
N VAL A 192 5.02 -12.29 -33.26
CA VAL A 192 3.57 -12.08 -33.10
C VAL A 192 3.08 -13.13 -32.12
N TYR A 193 2.48 -12.68 -31.02
CA TYR A 193 1.87 -13.51 -30.00
C TYR A 193 0.36 -13.33 -30.12
N ARG A 194 -0.33 -14.43 -30.37
CA ARG A 194 -1.79 -14.44 -30.48
C ARG A 194 -2.43 -14.85 -29.17
N ALA A 195 -3.45 -14.13 -28.75
CA ALA A 195 -4.20 -14.44 -27.54
C ALA A 195 -5.04 -15.71 -27.77
N GLN A 196 -5.04 -16.61 -26.78
CA GLN A 196 -5.86 -17.82 -26.81
C GLN A 196 -7.22 -17.53 -26.15
N PRO A 197 -8.31 -18.15 -26.61
CA PRO A 197 -9.60 -18.00 -25.95
C PRO A 197 -9.55 -18.42 -24.48
N VAL A 198 -10.10 -17.57 -23.61
CA VAL A 198 -10.12 -17.78 -22.17
C VAL A 198 -11.43 -18.42 -21.74
N VAL A 199 -11.35 -19.57 -21.08
CA VAL A 199 -12.49 -20.25 -20.45
C VAL A 199 -12.50 -19.87 -18.97
N MET A 200 -13.52 -19.14 -18.56
CA MET A 200 -13.79 -18.79 -17.16
C MET A 200 -14.64 -19.90 -16.51
N ALA A 201 -13.97 -20.73 -15.70
CA ALA A 201 -14.61 -21.78 -14.93
C ALA A 201 -15.28 -21.23 -13.67
N THR A 202 -16.43 -21.80 -13.34
CA THR A 202 -17.15 -21.59 -12.07
C THR A 202 -17.38 -22.94 -11.45
N VAL A 203 -17.05 -23.07 -10.16
CA VAL A 203 -17.18 -24.34 -9.43
C VAL A 203 -17.95 -24.09 -8.15
N GLN A 204 -18.90 -24.96 -7.87
CA GLN A 204 -19.65 -24.95 -6.61
C GLN A 204 -19.72 -26.37 -6.07
N LEU A 205 -19.55 -26.48 -4.76
CA LEU A 205 -19.66 -27.73 -4.04
C LEU A 205 -20.67 -27.52 -2.92
N MET A 206 -21.57 -28.47 -2.72
CA MET A 206 -22.62 -28.40 -1.70
C MET A 206 -22.65 -29.72 -0.95
N VAL A 207 -22.60 -29.62 0.38
CA VAL A 207 -22.66 -30.74 1.31
C VAL A 207 -23.46 -30.28 2.54
N GLN A 208 -24.07 -31.22 3.25
CA GLN A 208 -24.72 -30.93 4.52
C GLN A 208 -23.73 -30.45 5.59
N ASP A 209 -24.16 -29.54 6.46
CA ASP A 209 -23.29 -28.91 7.47
C ASP A 209 -22.72 -29.92 8.48
N SER A 210 -23.49 -30.97 8.78
CA SER A 210 -23.17 -31.95 9.81
C SER A 210 -23.58 -33.38 9.45
N LEU A 211 -22.84 -34.35 9.97
CA LEU A 211 -23.04 -35.78 9.82
C LEU A 211 -23.37 -36.36 11.20
N ASN A 212 -24.50 -37.05 11.31
CA ASN A 212 -24.88 -37.78 12.51
C ASN A 212 -24.49 -39.26 12.35
N PRO A 213 -23.49 -39.78 13.09
CA PRO A 213 -23.06 -41.18 12.98
C PRO A 213 -24.14 -42.20 13.34
N THR A 214 -25.15 -41.80 14.12
CA THR A 214 -26.22 -42.69 14.58
C THR A 214 -27.28 -42.95 13.50
N LEU A 215 -27.46 -42.02 12.56
CA LEU A 215 -28.45 -42.11 11.47
C LEU A 215 -27.93 -42.96 10.29
N LYS A 216 -27.98 -44.28 10.44
CA LYS A 216 -27.52 -45.24 9.43
C LYS A 216 -28.59 -45.55 8.36
N ASN A 217 -28.91 -44.57 7.51
CA ASN A 217 -30.04 -44.63 6.57
C ASN A 217 -29.73 -45.31 5.21
N CYS A 218 -28.46 -45.55 4.88
CA CYS A 218 -28.09 -46.26 3.66
C CYS A 218 -27.49 -47.63 3.96
N VAL A 219 -27.46 -48.48 2.94
CA VAL A 219 -26.86 -49.82 3.03
C VAL A 219 -25.78 -49.93 1.96
N LEU A 220 -24.60 -50.42 2.35
CA LEU A 220 -23.54 -50.71 1.38
C LEU A 220 -23.94 -51.89 0.49
N ASP A 221 -23.87 -51.71 -0.83
CA ASP A 221 -24.36 -52.69 -1.80
C ASP A 221 -23.69 -54.06 -1.67
N GLN A 222 -22.39 -54.08 -1.36
CA GLN A 222 -21.59 -55.31 -1.28
C GLN A 222 -21.78 -56.06 0.05
N THR A 223 -21.76 -55.35 1.18
CA THR A 223 -21.69 -55.95 2.52
C THR A 223 -23.03 -55.97 3.24
N LYS A 224 -24.05 -55.28 2.70
CA LYS A 224 -25.36 -55.06 3.34
C LYS A 224 -25.28 -54.43 4.74
N THR A 225 -24.17 -53.74 5.04
CA THR A 225 -24.00 -53.04 6.33
C THR A 225 -24.68 -51.67 6.29
N PRO A 226 -25.48 -51.32 7.33
CA PRO A 226 -26.07 -50.01 7.44
C PRO A 226 -25.00 -48.96 7.75
N VAL A 227 -25.02 -47.84 7.03
CA VAL A 227 -24.04 -46.74 7.12
C VAL A 227 -24.72 -45.38 7.13
N SER A 228 -24.09 -44.41 7.80
CA SER A 228 -24.52 -43.02 7.77
C SER A 228 -24.09 -42.38 6.46
N CYS A 229 -25.04 -42.11 5.57
CA CYS A 229 -24.80 -41.56 4.24
C CYS A 229 -25.26 -40.11 4.11
N PHE A 230 -24.67 -39.41 3.15
CA PHE A 230 -24.99 -38.03 2.81
C PHE A 230 -24.74 -37.76 1.33
N ASN A 231 -25.40 -36.73 0.81
CA ASN A 231 -25.27 -36.33 -0.59
C ASN A 231 -24.23 -35.20 -0.74
N ILE A 232 -23.45 -35.29 -1.81
CA ILE A 232 -22.51 -34.26 -2.25
C ILE A 232 -22.96 -33.83 -3.64
N GLN A 233 -23.32 -32.56 -3.81
CA GLN A 233 -23.65 -31.98 -5.10
C GLN A 233 -22.50 -31.10 -5.58
N MET A 234 -22.02 -31.35 -6.80
CA MET A 234 -20.96 -30.58 -7.44
C MET A 234 -21.49 -29.95 -8.72
N CYS A 235 -21.31 -28.65 -8.90
CA CYS A 235 -21.71 -27.92 -10.09
C CYS A 235 -20.49 -27.27 -10.74
N VAL A 236 -20.34 -27.46 -12.05
CA VAL A 236 -19.25 -26.87 -12.84
C VAL A 236 -19.86 -26.13 -14.02
N GLY A 237 -19.55 -24.84 -14.15
CA GLY A 237 -19.89 -24.01 -15.30
C GLY A 237 -18.64 -23.53 -16.02
N ALA A 238 -18.77 -23.25 -17.31
CA ALA A 238 -17.72 -22.66 -18.12
C ALA A 238 -18.34 -21.56 -18.98
N THR A 239 -17.73 -20.39 -18.99
CA THR A 239 -18.12 -19.25 -19.80
C THR A 239 -16.90 -18.69 -20.52
N GLY A 240 -17.10 -17.97 -21.62
CA GLY A 240 -16.00 -17.36 -22.36
C GLY A 240 -16.43 -16.91 -23.75
N HIS A 241 -15.74 -15.91 -24.28
CA HIS A 241 -15.99 -15.43 -25.64
C HIS A 241 -15.28 -16.34 -26.65
N ASN A 242 -15.94 -16.72 -27.74
CA ASN A 242 -15.40 -17.57 -28.81
C ASN A 242 -14.74 -18.88 -28.34
N ILE A 243 -15.27 -19.48 -27.27
CA ILE A 243 -14.81 -20.81 -26.81
C ILE A 243 -15.29 -21.93 -27.76
N PRO A 244 -14.55 -23.05 -27.87
CA PRO A 244 -14.94 -24.17 -28.72
C PRO A 244 -16.32 -24.75 -28.36
N GLN A 245 -17.11 -25.10 -29.38
CA GLN A 245 -18.43 -25.75 -29.22
C GLN A 245 -18.35 -27.13 -28.56
N LYS A 246 -17.17 -27.75 -28.54
CA LYS A 246 -16.89 -28.98 -27.79
C LYS A 246 -15.83 -28.65 -26.75
N LEU A 247 -16.21 -28.65 -25.48
CA LEU A 247 -15.32 -28.31 -24.37
C LEU A 247 -15.47 -29.37 -23.29
N HIS A 248 -14.45 -30.21 -23.16
CA HIS A 248 -14.38 -31.19 -22.10
C HIS A 248 -13.56 -30.66 -20.94
N LEU A 249 -14.12 -30.70 -19.73
CA LEU A 249 -13.40 -30.45 -18.48
C LEU A 249 -13.39 -31.71 -17.61
N LYS A 250 -12.25 -31.98 -16.98
CA LYS A 250 -12.10 -33.05 -16.00
C LYS A 250 -12.36 -32.47 -14.62
N ALA A 251 -13.34 -33.01 -13.89
CA ALA A 251 -13.66 -32.63 -12.52
C ALA A 251 -13.29 -33.76 -11.55
N GLU A 252 -12.40 -33.47 -10.60
CA GLU A 252 -11.91 -34.42 -9.59
C GLU A 252 -12.42 -34.02 -8.20
N LEU A 253 -13.29 -34.86 -7.62
CA LEU A 253 -13.76 -34.75 -6.26
C LEU A 253 -12.89 -35.61 -5.34
N GLN A 254 -12.38 -35.02 -4.26
CA GLN A 254 -11.64 -35.73 -3.21
C GLN A 254 -12.31 -35.51 -1.85
N LEU A 255 -12.52 -36.59 -1.10
CA LEU A 255 -13.21 -36.57 0.19
C LEU A 255 -12.18 -36.66 1.33
N ASP A 256 -12.31 -35.83 2.37
CA ASP A 256 -11.46 -35.78 3.57
C ASP A 256 -9.98 -35.50 3.28
N LEU A 257 -9.72 -34.47 2.44
CA LEU A 257 -8.40 -34.15 1.88
C LEU A 257 -7.28 -34.00 2.93
N GLN A 258 -7.61 -33.42 4.09
CA GLN A 258 -6.65 -33.18 5.18
C GLN A 258 -6.17 -34.46 5.86
N LYS A 259 -6.86 -35.59 5.67
CA LYS A 259 -6.46 -36.88 6.23
C LYS A 259 -5.60 -37.68 5.26
N PRO A 260 -4.66 -38.50 5.77
CA PRO A 260 -3.90 -39.42 4.93
C PRO A 260 -4.83 -40.42 4.23
N ARG A 261 -4.40 -41.00 3.11
CA ARG A 261 -5.23 -41.89 2.26
C ARG A 261 -5.89 -43.05 3.03
N GLN A 262 -5.21 -43.61 4.04
CA GLN A 262 -5.75 -44.71 4.88
C GLN A 262 -6.64 -44.22 6.03
N GLY A 263 -6.50 -42.95 6.42
CA GLY A 263 -7.25 -42.32 7.52
C GLY A 263 -8.47 -41.55 7.07
N ARG A 264 -8.89 -41.71 5.80
CA ARG A 264 -10.10 -41.07 5.27
C ARG A 264 -11.32 -41.59 6.01
N ARG A 265 -12.09 -40.68 6.60
CA ARG A 265 -13.26 -41.00 7.43
C ARG A 265 -14.53 -41.18 6.61
N VAL A 266 -14.58 -40.57 5.44
CA VAL A 266 -15.70 -40.67 4.49
C VAL A 266 -15.26 -41.27 3.16
N LEU A 267 -16.14 -42.03 2.53
CA LEU A 267 -15.91 -42.69 1.25
C LEU A 267 -17.17 -42.59 0.38
N LEU A 268 -17.02 -42.75 -0.94
CA LEU A 268 -18.14 -42.77 -1.87
C LEU A 268 -18.94 -44.07 -1.74
N LEU A 269 -20.27 -43.99 -1.78
CA LEU A 269 -21.14 -45.14 -1.57
C LEU A 269 -20.98 -46.20 -2.68
N ALA A 270 -20.88 -45.77 -3.94
CA ALA A 270 -20.80 -46.67 -5.09
C ALA A 270 -19.43 -47.33 -5.27
N SER A 271 -18.34 -46.57 -5.11
CA SER A 271 -16.97 -47.06 -5.37
C SER A 271 -16.19 -47.45 -4.11
N GLN A 272 -16.65 -47.02 -2.93
CA GLN A 272 -15.90 -47.10 -1.65
C GLN A 272 -14.50 -46.48 -1.74
N GLN A 273 -14.30 -45.53 -2.66
CA GLN A 273 -13.07 -44.77 -2.80
C GLN A 273 -13.23 -43.36 -2.23
N ALA A 274 -12.11 -42.72 -1.88
CA ALA A 274 -12.07 -41.34 -1.39
C ALA A 274 -12.00 -40.29 -2.52
N SER A 275 -12.06 -40.72 -3.78
CA SER A 275 -11.98 -39.84 -4.95
C SER A 275 -12.91 -40.28 -6.07
N LEU A 276 -13.45 -39.31 -6.81
CA LEU A 276 -14.22 -39.51 -8.03
C LEU A 276 -13.72 -38.55 -9.11
N THR A 277 -13.59 -39.03 -10.34
CA THR A 277 -13.28 -38.19 -11.50
C THR A 277 -14.43 -38.27 -12.50
N LEU A 278 -14.91 -37.11 -12.94
CA LEU A 278 -15.94 -36.96 -13.97
C LEU A 278 -15.36 -36.23 -15.17
N SER A 279 -15.81 -36.61 -16.37
CA SER A 279 -15.55 -35.85 -17.60
C SER A 279 -16.85 -35.14 -17.98
N LEU A 280 -16.81 -33.82 -18.02
CA LEU A 280 -17.97 -32.96 -18.25
C LEU A 280 -17.86 -32.29 -19.62
N ASP A 281 -18.90 -32.41 -20.44
CA ASP A 281 -19.00 -31.68 -21.72
C ASP A 281 -19.83 -30.40 -21.54
N LEU A 282 -19.13 -29.27 -21.50
CA LEU A 282 -19.68 -27.93 -21.27
C LEU A 282 -19.81 -27.12 -22.57
N GLY A 283 -19.56 -27.75 -23.72
CA GLY A 283 -19.63 -27.09 -25.02
C GLY A 283 -20.99 -26.43 -25.29
N GLY A 284 -20.98 -25.11 -25.56
CA GLY A 284 -22.17 -24.34 -25.93
C GLY A 284 -23.26 -24.22 -24.85
N ARG A 285 -22.92 -24.45 -23.57
CA ARG A 285 -23.87 -24.36 -22.44
C ARG A 285 -23.65 -23.11 -21.62
N ASP A 286 -24.70 -22.30 -21.47
CA ASP A 286 -24.69 -21.14 -20.55
C ASP A 286 -24.95 -21.54 -19.08
N LYS A 287 -25.51 -22.73 -18.85
CA LYS A 287 -25.85 -23.22 -17.51
C LYS A 287 -24.82 -24.23 -16.98
N PRO A 288 -24.47 -24.17 -15.69
CA PRO A 288 -23.57 -25.13 -15.08
C PRO A 288 -24.17 -26.54 -15.07
N ILE A 289 -23.31 -27.56 -15.18
CA ILE A 289 -23.68 -28.96 -15.02
C ILE A 289 -23.51 -29.34 -13.56
N CYS A 290 -24.61 -29.78 -12.93
CA CYS A 290 -24.60 -30.29 -11.57
C CYS A 290 -24.72 -31.81 -11.54
N HIS A 291 -23.87 -32.47 -10.76
CA HIS A 291 -23.91 -33.90 -10.51
C HIS A 291 -23.99 -34.15 -9.00
N THR A 292 -24.88 -35.06 -8.57
CA THR A 292 -25.01 -35.45 -7.16
C THR A 292 -24.48 -36.86 -6.97
N THR A 293 -23.66 -37.07 -5.94
CA THR A 293 -23.14 -38.39 -5.57
C THR A 293 -23.35 -38.66 -4.09
N GLY A 294 -23.58 -39.93 -3.72
CA GLY A 294 -23.71 -40.35 -2.34
C GLY A 294 -22.35 -40.72 -1.74
N ALA A 295 -22.10 -40.25 -0.53
CA ALA A 295 -20.96 -40.64 0.29
C ALA A 295 -21.46 -41.19 1.64
N PHE A 296 -20.58 -41.88 2.38
CA PHE A 296 -20.90 -42.40 3.70
C PHE A 296 -19.73 -42.20 4.68
N LEU A 297 -20.08 -42.03 5.94
CA LEU A 297 -19.16 -42.01 7.08
C LEU A 297 -18.83 -43.44 7.48
N ARG A 298 -17.54 -43.73 7.67
CA ARG A 298 -17.06 -45.03 8.17
C ARG A 298 -17.56 -45.29 9.59
N ASP A 299 -17.41 -46.53 10.06
CA ASP A 299 -17.83 -46.88 11.41
C ASP A 299 -17.00 -46.13 12.47
N GLU A 300 -17.58 -45.84 13.63
CA GLU A 300 -16.91 -45.09 14.69
C GLU A 300 -15.68 -45.83 15.24
N ALA A 301 -15.64 -47.16 15.13
CA ALA A 301 -14.47 -47.95 15.53
C ALA A 301 -13.25 -47.73 14.61
N ASP A 302 -13.47 -47.25 13.37
CA ASP A 302 -12.42 -47.15 12.34
C ASP A 302 -11.55 -45.89 12.48
N PHE A 303 -12.03 -44.86 13.19
CA PHE A 303 -11.32 -43.59 13.30
C PHE A 303 -11.56 -42.92 14.65
N ARG A 304 -10.51 -42.30 15.20
CA ARG A 304 -10.57 -41.61 16.50
C ARG A 304 -10.94 -40.14 16.39
N ASP A 305 -10.66 -39.52 15.24
CA ASP A 305 -10.82 -38.07 15.06
C ASP A 305 -12.25 -37.71 14.68
N LYS A 306 -13.02 -37.30 15.68
CA LYS A 306 -14.40 -36.81 15.55
C LYS A 306 -14.49 -35.28 15.53
N LEU A 307 -13.41 -34.56 15.80
CA LEU A 307 -13.40 -33.09 15.94
C LEU A 307 -12.97 -32.39 14.66
N SER A 308 -11.99 -32.92 13.92
CA SER A 308 -11.50 -32.23 12.72
C SER A 308 -12.57 -32.19 11.63
N PRO A 309 -12.72 -31.09 10.88
CA PRO A 309 -13.68 -31.02 9.79
C PRO A 309 -13.34 -32.04 8.69
N ILE A 310 -14.36 -32.52 7.98
CA ILE A 310 -14.24 -33.39 6.81
C ILE A 310 -14.23 -32.48 5.59
N VAL A 311 -13.04 -32.20 5.07
CA VAL A 311 -12.84 -31.29 3.93
C VAL A 311 -13.02 -32.04 2.61
N LEU A 312 -13.97 -31.59 1.82
CA LEU A 312 -14.23 -32.01 0.45
C LEU A 312 -13.59 -31.01 -0.51
N SER A 313 -12.95 -31.51 -1.56
CA SER A 313 -12.27 -30.68 -2.55
C SER A 313 -12.73 -31.04 -3.94
N LEU A 314 -13.07 -30.05 -4.74
CA LEU A 314 -13.38 -30.21 -6.16
C LEU A 314 -12.37 -29.42 -6.98
N ASN A 315 -11.64 -30.12 -7.84
CA ASN A 315 -10.65 -29.54 -8.75
C ASN A 315 -11.06 -29.77 -10.20
N VAL A 316 -10.97 -28.74 -11.04
CA VAL A 316 -11.35 -28.76 -12.45
C VAL A 316 -10.14 -28.43 -13.31
N SER A 317 -9.87 -29.29 -14.29
CA SER A 317 -8.76 -29.12 -15.22
C SER A 317 -9.16 -29.40 -16.66
N LEU A 318 -8.40 -28.85 -17.61
CA LEU A 318 -8.47 -29.29 -19.01
C LEU A 318 -7.91 -30.73 -19.13
N PRO A 319 -8.46 -31.56 -20.02
CA PRO A 319 -7.91 -32.87 -20.33
C PRO A 319 -6.55 -32.71 -21.05
N PRO A 320 -5.63 -33.67 -20.89
CA PRO A 320 -4.38 -33.68 -21.64
C PRO A 320 -4.69 -33.84 -23.14
N GLU A 321 -4.00 -33.07 -23.98
CA GLU A 321 -4.20 -33.15 -25.43
C GLU A 321 -3.69 -34.48 -26.00
N GLU A 322 -4.41 -35.03 -26.98
CA GLU A 322 -3.94 -36.15 -27.77
C GLU A 322 -2.92 -35.63 -28.79
N THR A 323 -1.64 -35.95 -28.57
CA THR A 323 -0.50 -35.75 -29.50
C THR A 323 -0.12 -34.30 -29.86
N GLY A 324 0.79 -33.69 -29.08
CA GLY A 324 1.72 -32.65 -29.56
C GLY A 324 1.14 -31.32 -30.04
N GLY A 325 -0.17 -31.10 -29.90
CA GLY A 325 -0.84 -29.82 -30.14
C GLY A 325 -0.49 -28.79 -29.06
N ALA A 326 -0.72 -27.52 -29.39
CA ALA A 326 -0.77 -26.46 -28.38
C ALA A 326 -2.22 -26.37 -27.87
N PRO A 327 -2.43 -26.20 -26.54
CA PRO A 327 -3.76 -26.10 -25.95
C PRO A 327 -4.60 -25.06 -26.69
N ALA A 328 -5.77 -25.47 -27.18
CA ALA A 328 -6.65 -24.58 -27.94
C ALA A 328 -7.21 -23.42 -27.10
N VAL A 329 -7.21 -23.56 -25.77
CA VAL A 329 -7.81 -22.60 -24.81
C VAL A 329 -7.02 -22.54 -23.52
N VAL A 330 -7.19 -21.43 -22.78
CA VAL A 330 -6.64 -21.25 -21.43
C VAL A 330 -7.76 -21.32 -20.41
N LEU A 331 -7.58 -22.10 -19.35
CA LEU A 331 -8.54 -22.21 -18.24
C LEU A 331 -8.20 -21.21 -17.13
N HIS A 332 -9.13 -20.31 -16.83
CA HIS A 332 -9.06 -19.32 -15.76
C HIS A 332 -10.34 -19.35 -14.91
N GLY A 333 -10.42 -18.46 -13.92
CA GLY A 333 -11.54 -18.39 -12.97
C GLY A 333 -11.33 -19.30 -11.76
N GLU A 334 -12.44 -19.72 -11.17
CA GLU A 334 -12.43 -20.61 -10.01
C GLU A 334 -12.38 -22.06 -10.50
N THR A 335 -11.17 -22.64 -10.51
CA THR A 335 -10.95 -24.03 -10.92
C THR A 335 -10.92 -24.99 -9.74
N HIS A 336 -10.87 -24.47 -8.51
CA HIS A 336 -10.76 -25.27 -7.29
C HIS A 336 -11.61 -24.66 -6.17
N VAL A 337 -12.40 -25.50 -5.51
CA VAL A 337 -13.20 -25.12 -4.34
C VAL A 337 -13.09 -26.19 -3.27
N GLN A 338 -13.12 -25.75 -2.01
CA GLN A 338 -13.18 -26.63 -0.85
C GLN A 338 -14.39 -26.27 -0.01
N GLU A 339 -15.12 -27.30 0.38
CA GLU A 339 -16.22 -27.21 1.34
C GLU A 339 -15.99 -28.23 2.43
N GLN A 340 -16.67 -28.10 3.55
CA GLN A 340 -16.49 -29.01 4.67
C GLN A 340 -17.79 -29.35 5.37
N THR A 341 -17.80 -30.54 5.95
CA THR A 341 -18.85 -31.04 6.84
C THR A 341 -18.22 -31.53 8.13
N ARG A 342 -19.00 -31.72 9.19
CA ARG A 342 -18.49 -32.08 10.52
C ARG A 342 -19.26 -33.24 11.13
N ILE A 343 -18.66 -33.92 12.08
CA ILE A 343 -19.38 -34.95 12.85
C ILE A 343 -20.04 -34.26 14.04
N ILE A 344 -21.34 -34.51 14.25
CA ILE A 344 -22.09 -33.99 15.39
C ILE A 344 -21.47 -34.56 16.68
N LEU A 345 -21.15 -33.66 17.61
CA LEU A 345 -20.56 -34.01 18.91
C LEU A 345 -21.07 -33.04 19.97
N ASP A 346 -21.62 -33.56 21.07
CA ASP A 346 -22.08 -32.80 22.24
C ASP A 346 -23.21 -31.76 21.95
N CYS A 347 -24.17 -32.10 21.08
CA CYS A 347 -25.31 -31.24 20.68
C CYS A 347 -26.65 -31.59 21.37
N GLY A 348 -26.63 -32.04 22.63
CA GLY A 348 -27.85 -32.35 23.37
C GLY A 348 -28.57 -33.65 22.93
N GLU A 349 -29.85 -33.77 23.29
CA GLU A 349 -30.70 -34.94 22.95
C GLU A 349 -31.36 -34.82 21.56
N ASP A 350 -31.38 -33.63 20.99
CA ASP A 350 -31.96 -33.30 19.68
C ASP A 350 -30.92 -33.31 18.54
N ASP A 351 -29.66 -33.65 18.84
CA ASP A 351 -28.53 -33.73 17.90
C ASP A 351 -28.30 -32.43 17.10
N LEU A 352 -28.77 -31.28 17.60
CA LEU A 352 -28.80 -30.00 16.89
C LEU A 352 -28.10 -28.91 17.71
N CYS A 353 -26.84 -28.62 17.39
CA CYS A 353 -26.07 -27.61 18.12
C CYS A 353 -26.59 -26.19 17.87
N VAL A 354 -27.19 -25.57 18.89
CA VAL A 354 -27.66 -24.17 18.90
C VAL A 354 -26.71 -23.28 19.73
N PRO A 355 -25.79 -22.54 19.11
CA PRO A 355 -24.89 -21.65 19.83
C PRO A 355 -25.60 -20.38 20.29
N GLN A 356 -25.03 -19.69 21.28
CA GLN A 356 -25.53 -18.40 21.75
C GLN A 356 -24.39 -17.38 21.78
N LEU A 357 -24.06 -16.90 20.58
CA LEU A 357 -22.93 -16.00 20.33
C LEU A 357 -23.23 -14.56 20.76
N ARG A 358 -22.36 -13.99 21.61
CA ARG A 358 -22.40 -12.60 22.05
C ARG A 358 -21.09 -11.90 21.70
N LEU A 359 -21.21 -10.62 21.39
CA LEU A 359 -20.10 -9.78 20.99
C LEU A 359 -20.25 -8.40 21.63
N THR A 360 -19.17 -7.89 22.21
CA THR A 360 -19.05 -6.49 22.62
C THR A 360 -17.73 -5.94 22.10
N ALA A 361 -17.69 -4.65 21.80
CA ALA A 361 -16.50 -4.02 21.26
C ALA A 361 -16.41 -2.54 21.69
N THR A 362 -15.19 -2.09 21.92
CA THR A 362 -14.84 -0.69 22.24
C THR A 362 -13.59 -0.28 21.48
N ALA A 363 -13.54 0.95 21.01
CA ALA A 363 -12.34 1.54 20.43
C ALA A 363 -11.54 2.27 21.52
N GLY A 364 -10.25 2.49 21.31
CA GLY A 364 -9.47 3.41 22.15
C GLY A 364 -10.07 4.82 22.22
N ASP A 365 -9.77 5.55 23.30
CA ASP A 365 -10.37 6.88 23.57
C ASP A 365 -9.86 8.00 22.65
N SER A 366 -8.79 7.76 21.88
CA SER A 366 -8.18 8.76 21.01
C SER A 366 -8.95 8.90 19.69
N PRO A 367 -9.26 10.13 19.24
CA PRO A 367 -9.85 10.36 17.93
C PRO A 367 -8.84 10.05 16.81
N LEU A 368 -9.35 9.78 15.62
CA LEU A 368 -8.53 9.62 14.42
C LEU A 368 -8.18 10.99 13.84
N LEU A 369 -6.90 11.24 13.57
CA LEU A 369 -6.41 12.52 13.08
C LEU A 369 -6.27 12.52 11.54
N ILE A 370 -6.84 13.54 10.89
CA ILE A 370 -6.71 13.71 9.44
C ILE A 370 -5.24 14.03 9.08
N GLY A 371 -4.68 13.27 8.13
CA GLY A 371 -3.30 13.41 7.67
C GLY A 371 -2.24 12.71 8.53
N ALA A 372 -2.65 11.98 9.58
CA ALA A 372 -1.77 11.19 10.43
C ALA A 372 -1.80 9.70 10.06
N ASP A 373 -0.72 9.00 10.40
CA ASP A 373 -0.66 7.53 10.37
C ASP A 373 -1.34 6.99 11.65
N ASN A 374 -2.68 6.92 11.63
CA ASN A 374 -3.44 6.52 12.81
C ASN A 374 -3.31 5.01 13.06
N VAL A 375 -3.10 4.62 14.31
CA VAL A 375 -3.17 3.23 14.76
C VAL A 375 -4.25 3.13 15.83
N LEU A 376 -5.32 2.41 15.51
CA LEU A 376 -6.47 2.20 16.38
C LEU A 376 -6.39 0.83 17.06
N GLU A 377 -6.64 0.81 18.37
CA GLU A 377 -6.82 -0.41 19.15
C GLU A 377 -8.31 -0.70 19.36
N LEU A 378 -8.77 -1.83 18.83
CA LEU A 378 -10.11 -2.36 19.03
C LEU A 378 -10.06 -3.45 20.11
N LYS A 379 -10.77 -3.23 21.23
CA LYS A 379 -10.95 -4.23 22.30
C LYS A 379 -12.30 -4.90 22.11
N ILE A 380 -12.28 -6.21 21.92
CA ILE A 380 -13.43 -7.00 21.49
C ILE A 380 -13.57 -8.18 22.45
N GLU A 381 -14.77 -8.45 22.94
CA GLU A 381 -15.07 -9.62 23.75
C GLU A 381 -16.12 -10.48 23.04
N ALA A 382 -15.74 -11.71 22.68
CA ALA A 382 -16.60 -12.70 22.05
C ALA A 382 -16.91 -13.82 23.05
N ALA A 383 -18.18 -14.16 23.22
CA ALA A 383 -18.63 -15.20 24.14
C ALA A 383 -19.64 -16.15 23.48
N ASN A 384 -19.64 -17.41 23.90
CA ASN A 384 -20.64 -18.39 23.52
C ASN A 384 -21.30 -18.98 24.77
N ASP A 385 -22.51 -18.53 25.10
CA ASP A 385 -23.27 -18.99 26.26
C ASP A 385 -24.18 -20.21 25.92
N GLY A 386 -24.12 -20.70 24.67
CA GLY A 386 -24.96 -21.80 24.15
C GLY A 386 -24.15 -23.07 23.90
N GLU A 387 -24.56 -23.89 22.93
CA GLU A 387 -23.84 -25.10 22.55
C GLU A 387 -22.66 -24.81 21.61
N GLY A 388 -21.93 -25.84 21.18
CA GLY A 388 -20.75 -25.69 20.32
C GLY A 388 -21.02 -24.90 19.03
N ALA A 389 -20.35 -23.76 18.87
CA ALA A 389 -20.36 -22.99 17.63
C ALA A 389 -19.22 -23.48 16.74
N TYR A 390 -19.54 -24.13 15.63
CA TYR A 390 -18.50 -24.71 14.78
C TYR A 390 -17.97 -23.71 13.76
N GLU A 391 -16.65 -23.76 13.52
CA GLU A 391 -15.92 -22.75 12.73
C GLU A 391 -16.31 -21.33 13.14
N ALA A 392 -16.33 -21.09 14.44
CA ALA A 392 -16.63 -19.77 14.95
C ALA A 392 -15.51 -18.82 14.50
N GLU A 393 -15.89 -17.74 13.82
CA GLU A 393 -14.99 -16.70 13.34
C GLU A 393 -15.53 -15.32 13.70
N LEU A 394 -14.62 -14.40 14.02
CA LEU A 394 -14.91 -12.98 14.15
C LEU A 394 -14.69 -12.32 12.80
N ALA A 395 -15.75 -11.72 12.24
CA ALA A 395 -15.70 -10.90 11.06
C ALA A 395 -15.72 -9.41 11.41
N VAL A 396 -14.67 -8.69 11.05
CA VAL A 396 -14.52 -7.24 11.23
C VAL A 396 -14.47 -6.57 9.86
N HIS A 397 -15.52 -5.86 9.49
CA HIS A 397 -15.58 -5.04 8.28
C HIS A 397 -14.86 -3.72 8.54
N LEU A 398 -13.82 -3.47 7.75
CA LEU A 398 -12.94 -2.32 7.84
C LEU A 398 -13.44 -1.21 6.91
N PRO A 399 -13.55 0.04 7.38
CA PRO A 399 -13.90 1.16 6.53
C PRO A 399 -12.81 1.45 5.47
N PRO A 400 -13.11 2.24 4.42
CA PRO A 400 -12.10 2.68 3.45
C PRO A 400 -10.90 3.33 4.16
N GLY A 401 -9.69 2.99 3.74
CA GLY A 401 -8.46 3.49 4.37
C GLY A 401 -8.01 2.72 5.62
N ALA A 402 -8.81 1.80 6.15
CA ALA A 402 -8.41 0.95 7.27
C ALA A 402 -7.75 -0.37 6.82
N HIS A 403 -6.72 -0.79 7.55
CA HIS A 403 -5.92 -1.98 7.27
C HIS A 403 -5.64 -2.77 8.55
N TYR A 404 -5.88 -4.09 8.52
CA TYR A 404 -5.57 -4.97 9.63
C TYR A 404 -4.05 -5.11 9.83
N MET A 405 -3.58 -4.96 11.07
CA MET A 405 -2.17 -5.15 11.43
C MET A 405 -1.95 -6.46 12.19
N ARG A 406 -2.63 -6.62 13.35
CA ARG A 406 -2.45 -7.76 14.25
C ARG A 406 -3.64 -7.93 15.19
N ALA A 407 -3.98 -9.16 15.55
CA ALA A 407 -4.87 -9.49 16.66
C ALA A 407 -4.16 -10.34 17.73
N LEU A 408 -4.44 -10.03 18.99
CA LEU A 408 -3.98 -10.76 20.16
C LEU A 408 -5.19 -11.26 20.94
N SER A 409 -5.06 -12.41 21.60
CA SER A 409 -6.08 -12.96 22.50
C SER A 409 -5.55 -13.03 23.94
N ASN A 410 -6.48 -13.07 24.89
CA ASN A 410 -6.17 -13.29 26.31
C ASN A 410 -6.08 -14.77 26.72
N ILE A 411 -6.06 -15.70 25.78
CA ILE A 411 -6.01 -17.14 26.05
C ILE A 411 -4.55 -17.61 26.17
N GLU A 412 -4.19 -18.19 27.32
CA GLU A 412 -2.87 -18.80 27.54
C GLU A 412 -2.60 -19.91 26.51
N GLY A 413 -1.49 -19.81 25.78
CA GLY A 413 -1.11 -20.74 24.70
C GLY A 413 -1.68 -20.42 23.31
N PHE A 414 -2.64 -19.48 23.21
CA PHE A 414 -3.18 -18.97 21.94
C PHE A 414 -3.18 -17.43 21.90
N GLU A 415 -2.11 -16.81 22.41
CA GLU A 415 -1.98 -15.35 22.53
C GLU A 415 -2.08 -14.62 21.19
N ARG A 416 -1.75 -15.28 20.07
CA ARG A 416 -1.89 -14.74 18.73
C ARG A 416 -3.00 -15.46 17.98
N LEU A 417 -4.06 -14.72 17.64
CA LEU A 417 -5.15 -15.22 16.82
C LEU A 417 -4.72 -15.36 15.36
N VAL A 418 -5.18 -16.42 14.72
CA VAL A 418 -5.04 -16.62 13.27
C VAL A 418 -6.11 -15.77 12.60
N CYS A 419 -5.68 -14.70 11.94
CA CYS A 419 -6.58 -13.83 11.19
C CYS A 419 -6.11 -13.64 9.75
N THR A 420 -7.07 -13.59 8.84
CA THR A 420 -6.84 -13.33 7.41
C THR A 420 -7.66 -12.12 6.98
N GLN A 421 -7.06 -11.23 6.19
CA GLN A 421 -7.78 -10.12 5.57
C GLN A 421 -8.22 -10.54 4.16
N LYS A 422 -9.51 -10.47 3.87
CA LYS A 422 -10.11 -10.73 2.56
C LYS A 422 -10.83 -9.48 2.06
N LYS A 423 -11.04 -9.39 0.74
CA LYS A 423 -11.89 -8.36 0.11
C LYS A 423 -13.20 -9.03 -0.30
N GLU A 424 -14.30 -8.69 0.35
CA GLU A 424 -15.64 -9.23 0.11
C GLU A 424 -16.56 -8.09 -0.35
N ASN A 425 -17.12 -8.18 -1.56
CA ASN A 425 -18.04 -7.17 -2.11
C ASN A 425 -17.51 -5.72 -2.00
N GLU A 426 -16.27 -5.49 -2.43
CA GLU A 426 -15.55 -4.20 -2.36
C GLU A 426 -15.17 -3.71 -0.95
N SER A 427 -15.71 -4.31 0.12
CA SER A 427 -15.33 -4.06 1.51
C SER A 427 -14.18 -4.97 1.95
N ARG A 428 -13.30 -4.46 2.81
CA ARG A 428 -12.22 -5.26 3.41
C ARG A 428 -12.71 -5.87 4.71
N VAL A 429 -12.56 -7.18 4.86
CA VAL A 429 -13.00 -7.93 6.04
C VAL A 429 -11.82 -8.67 6.64
N ALA A 430 -11.56 -8.45 7.92
CA ALA A 430 -10.64 -9.27 8.70
C ALA A 430 -11.42 -10.40 9.37
N LEU A 431 -11.05 -11.65 9.08
CA LEU A 431 -11.64 -12.87 9.62
C LEU A 431 -10.66 -13.51 10.58
N CYS A 432 -11.04 -13.64 11.85
CA CYS A 432 -10.22 -14.26 12.90
C CYS A 432 -10.88 -15.54 13.42
N GLU A 433 -10.13 -16.64 13.50
CA GLU A 433 -10.63 -17.92 13.99
C GLU A 433 -10.80 -17.90 15.52
N LEU A 434 -12.00 -18.17 16.02
CA LEU A 434 -12.32 -18.22 17.46
C LEU A 434 -12.35 -19.65 18.01
N GLY A 435 -12.50 -20.66 17.14
CA GLY A 435 -12.42 -22.06 17.51
C GLY A 435 -13.30 -22.97 16.65
N ASN A 436 -12.93 -24.25 16.59
CA ASN A 436 -13.70 -25.27 15.87
C ASN A 436 -13.87 -26.56 16.71
N PRO A 437 -14.95 -26.69 17.51
CA PRO A 437 -15.92 -25.64 17.84
C PRO A 437 -15.42 -24.66 18.91
N MET A 438 -15.98 -23.44 18.91
CA MET A 438 -16.01 -22.59 20.09
C MET A 438 -17.01 -23.18 21.08
N LYS A 439 -16.48 -23.81 22.14
CA LYS A 439 -17.24 -24.59 23.10
C LYS A 439 -18.23 -23.73 23.89
N LYS A 440 -19.20 -24.40 24.51
CA LYS A 440 -20.08 -23.80 25.51
C LYS A 440 -19.30 -23.09 26.61
N ASP A 441 -19.82 -21.94 27.05
CA ASP A 441 -19.30 -21.07 28.10
C ASP A 441 -17.88 -20.53 27.83
N THR A 442 -17.46 -20.48 26.57
CA THR A 442 -16.16 -19.91 26.17
C THR A 442 -16.26 -18.40 26.06
N ARG A 443 -15.28 -17.68 26.62
CA ARG A 443 -15.12 -16.21 26.47
C ARG A 443 -13.71 -15.88 26.03
N ILE A 444 -13.60 -15.04 24.99
CA ILE A 444 -12.33 -14.67 24.36
C ILE A 444 -12.26 -13.14 24.29
N GLY A 445 -11.27 -12.57 24.98
CA GLY A 445 -10.91 -11.17 24.86
C GLY A 445 -9.87 -11.01 23.74
N ILE A 446 -10.14 -10.10 22.81
CA ILE A 446 -9.37 -9.88 21.59
C ILE A 446 -8.97 -8.41 21.52
N THR A 447 -7.67 -8.17 21.33
CA THR A 447 -7.14 -6.84 21.05
C THR A 447 -6.65 -6.81 19.61
N MET A 448 -7.34 -6.05 18.76
CA MET A 448 -7.01 -5.91 17.35
C MET A 448 -6.45 -4.51 17.05
N LEU A 449 -5.28 -4.46 16.41
CA LEU A 449 -4.65 -3.25 15.92
C LEU A 449 -4.98 -3.05 14.44
N VAL A 450 -5.45 -1.85 14.11
CA VAL A 450 -5.85 -1.46 12.76
C VAL A 450 -5.20 -0.11 12.43
N SER A 451 -4.49 0.00 11.31
CA SER A 451 -4.05 1.30 10.82
C SER A 451 -5.16 1.96 10.00
N VAL A 452 -5.31 3.27 10.12
CA VAL A 452 -6.35 4.03 9.39
C VAL A 452 -5.73 5.26 8.74
N GLU A 453 -5.79 5.29 7.41
CA GLU A 453 -5.19 6.31 6.55
C GLU A 453 -6.25 6.95 5.63
N ASN A 454 -5.89 8.01 4.89
CA ASN A 454 -6.72 8.66 3.87
C ASN A 454 -8.13 9.11 4.36
N LEU A 455 -8.16 9.81 5.50
CA LEU A 455 -9.39 10.29 6.14
C LEU A 455 -9.98 11.59 5.54
N GLU A 456 -9.45 12.06 4.42
CA GLU A 456 -9.76 13.38 3.83
C GLU A 456 -11.23 13.48 3.37
N GLU A 457 -11.81 12.37 2.91
CA GLU A 457 -13.20 12.26 2.45
C GLU A 457 -14.09 11.45 3.41
N ALA A 458 -13.57 11.05 4.57
CA ALA A 458 -14.23 10.10 5.47
C ALA A 458 -15.39 10.69 6.29
N GLY A 459 -15.53 12.02 6.33
CA GLY A 459 -16.57 12.73 7.10
C GLY A 459 -16.23 12.89 8.59
N GLU A 460 -17.24 12.97 9.45
CA GLU A 460 -17.09 13.23 10.90
C GLU A 460 -16.67 11.98 11.71
N SER A 461 -16.95 10.79 11.19
CA SER A 461 -16.63 9.53 11.87
C SER A 461 -16.55 8.38 10.87
N VAL A 462 -15.72 7.38 11.17
CA VAL A 462 -15.71 6.08 10.48
C VAL A 462 -16.29 5.01 11.38
N SER A 463 -17.02 4.05 10.80
CA SER A 463 -17.66 2.97 11.56
C SER A 463 -17.04 1.61 11.24
N PHE A 464 -16.66 0.87 12.28
CA PHE A 464 -16.30 -0.53 12.17
C PHE A 464 -17.53 -1.39 12.42
N GLN A 465 -17.75 -2.41 11.59
CA GLN A 465 -18.85 -3.36 11.76
C GLN A 465 -18.29 -4.73 12.15
N LEU A 466 -18.68 -5.23 13.32
CA LEU A 466 -18.17 -6.48 13.87
C LEU A 466 -19.30 -7.49 14.06
N GLN A 467 -19.02 -8.76 13.76
CA GLN A 467 -19.95 -9.86 13.95
C GLN A 467 -19.19 -11.18 14.13
N VAL A 468 -19.55 -11.97 15.14
CA VAL A 468 -19.18 -13.39 15.22
C VAL A 468 -20.12 -14.22 14.37
N ARG A 469 -19.57 -15.08 13.53
CA ARG A 469 -20.25 -15.99 12.61
C ARG A 469 -19.84 -17.43 12.92
N SER A 470 -20.74 -18.37 12.67
CA SER A 470 -20.48 -19.81 12.69
C SER A 470 -21.23 -20.48 11.55
N LYS A 471 -20.89 -21.75 11.30
CA LYS A 471 -21.53 -22.57 10.26
C LYS A 471 -22.65 -23.46 10.80
N ASN A 472 -23.22 -23.14 11.96
CA ASN A 472 -24.35 -23.86 12.52
C ASN A 472 -25.64 -23.52 11.73
N SER A 473 -26.52 -24.50 11.50
CA SER A 473 -27.76 -24.24 10.78
C SER A 473 -28.77 -23.43 11.60
N GLN A 474 -28.68 -23.46 12.93
CA GLN A 474 -29.50 -22.69 13.86
C GLN A 474 -28.67 -21.66 14.61
N ASN A 475 -29.20 -20.44 14.71
CA ASN A 475 -28.56 -19.29 15.36
C ASN A 475 -27.06 -19.07 15.04
N PRO A 476 -26.63 -19.10 13.76
CA PRO A 476 -25.21 -19.09 13.37
C PRO A 476 -24.45 -17.81 13.74
N ASN A 477 -25.17 -16.69 13.93
CA ASN A 477 -24.55 -15.38 13.96
C ASN A 477 -24.92 -14.62 15.23
N SER A 478 -23.93 -13.92 15.78
CA SER A 478 -24.16 -12.91 16.81
C SER A 478 -24.84 -11.66 16.24
N LYS A 479 -25.30 -10.77 17.14
CA LYS A 479 -25.76 -9.43 16.77
C LYS A 479 -24.60 -8.61 16.21
N VAL A 480 -24.89 -7.82 15.19
CA VAL A 480 -23.92 -6.90 14.59
C VAL A 480 -23.65 -5.74 15.55
N VAL A 481 -22.38 -5.47 15.80
CA VAL A 481 -21.92 -4.32 16.60
C VAL A 481 -21.33 -3.28 15.65
N MET A 482 -21.88 -2.06 15.69
CA MET A 482 -21.37 -0.91 14.95
C MET A 482 -20.59 -0.02 15.92
N LEU A 483 -19.32 0.23 15.60
CA LEU A 483 -18.41 1.00 16.44
C LEU A 483 -17.95 2.25 15.69
N PRO A 484 -18.62 3.41 15.90
CA PRO A 484 -18.21 4.68 15.33
C PRO A 484 -16.98 5.24 16.06
N VAL A 485 -16.01 5.72 15.30
CA VAL A 485 -14.79 6.37 15.79
C VAL A 485 -14.73 7.77 15.20
N ALA A 486 -14.64 8.77 16.08
CA ALA A 486 -14.65 10.18 15.69
C ALA A 486 -13.35 10.57 14.97
N ILE A 487 -13.49 11.43 13.97
CA ILE A 487 -12.37 12.01 13.22
C ILE A 487 -12.20 13.47 13.64
N GLN A 488 -10.97 13.90 13.84
CA GLN A 488 -10.62 15.28 14.16
C GLN A 488 -9.48 15.78 13.28
N ALA A 489 -9.48 17.08 12.99
CA ALA A 489 -8.37 17.75 12.36
C ALA A 489 -7.55 18.45 13.45
N GLU A 490 -6.27 18.11 13.56
CA GLU A 490 -5.33 18.78 14.46
C GLU A 490 -4.11 19.23 13.67
N ALA A 491 -3.68 20.47 13.91
CA ALA A 491 -2.48 21.02 13.31
C ALA A 491 -1.67 21.75 14.39
N THR A 492 -0.37 21.50 14.40
CA THR A 492 0.56 22.08 15.37
C THR A 492 1.59 22.86 14.60
N VAL A 493 1.51 24.19 14.72
CA VAL A 493 2.41 25.12 14.03
C VAL A 493 3.42 25.66 15.03
N GLU A 494 4.69 25.48 14.72
CA GLU A 494 5.81 26.00 15.49
C GLU A 494 6.38 27.24 14.80
N LEU A 495 6.63 28.31 15.56
CA LEU A 495 7.35 29.50 15.12
C LEU A 495 8.71 29.55 15.82
N ARG A 496 9.78 29.46 15.04
CA ARG A 496 11.17 29.61 15.52
C ARG A 496 11.74 30.94 15.07
N GLY A 497 12.61 31.52 15.88
CA GLY A 497 13.29 32.78 15.57
C GLY A 497 14.73 32.76 16.07
N ASN A 498 15.65 33.30 15.28
CA ASN A 498 17.05 33.44 15.67
C ASN A 498 17.66 34.74 15.12
N SER A 499 18.74 35.21 15.75
CA SER A 499 19.46 36.42 15.34
C SER A 499 20.91 36.11 14.97
N PHE A 500 21.38 36.67 13.85
CA PHE A 500 22.74 36.49 13.34
C PHE A 500 23.41 37.86 13.15
N PRO A 501 24.49 38.18 13.89
CA PRO A 501 25.09 37.38 14.97
C PRO A 501 24.21 37.34 16.25
N ALA A 502 24.39 36.31 17.08
CA ALA A 502 23.64 36.16 18.34
C ALA A 502 24.02 37.21 19.42
N SER A 503 25.23 37.74 19.34
CA SER A 503 25.67 38.89 20.14
C SER A 503 26.51 39.80 19.27
N LEU A 504 26.36 41.11 19.46
CA LEU A 504 27.07 42.11 18.69
C LEU A 504 27.85 43.01 19.66
N VAL A 505 29.19 42.97 19.55
CA VAL A 505 30.08 43.86 20.29
C VAL A 505 30.39 45.08 19.43
N VAL A 506 30.00 46.26 19.90
CA VAL A 506 30.27 47.53 19.22
C VAL A 506 31.55 48.14 19.81
N ALA A 507 32.57 48.34 18.98
CA ALA A 507 33.79 49.04 19.38
C ALA A 507 33.55 50.56 19.38
N ALA A 508 33.95 51.25 20.45
CA ALA A 508 34.01 52.71 20.46
C ALA A 508 35.26 53.15 19.69
N GLU A 509 35.07 53.74 18.51
CA GLU A 509 36.17 54.39 17.81
C GLU A 509 36.36 55.81 18.35
N GLU A 510 37.46 56.04 19.08
CA GLU A 510 38.04 57.37 19.25
C GLU A 510 39.06 57.58 18.12
N GLY A 511 38.67 58.31 17.07
CA GLY A 511 39.57 58.68 15.98
C GLY A 511 38.96 59.74 15.07
N ASP A 512 39.69 60.83 14.87
CA ASP A 512 39.29 62.01 14.11
C ASP A 512 38.88 61.67 12.66
N ARG A 513 37.80 62.32 12.23
CA ARG A 513 37.21 62.20 10.90
C ARG A 513 38.09 62.90 9.89
N GLU A 514 38.57 62.17 8.89
CA GLU A 514 38.68 62.66 7.52
C GLU A 514 38.87 61.47 6.56
N GLN A 515 38.22 61.59 5.40
CA GLN A 515 38.21 60.68 4.25
C GLN A 515 37.17 59.54 4.23
N GLU A 516 36.39 59.62 3.16
CA GLU A 516 35.23 58.84 2.77
C GLU A 516 35.58 57.39 2.45
N ASP A 517 34.93 56.46 3.16
CA ASP A 517 34.52 55.17 2.58
C ASP A 517 33.04 54.99 2.90
N LEU A 518 32.22 55.02 1.85
CA LEU A 518 30.75 54.89 1.90
C LEU A 518 30.26 53.48 2.28
N ASP A 519 31.15 52.58 2.68
CA ASP A 519 30.85 51.19 3.07
C ASP A 519 30.97 50.93 4.59
N ARG A 520 30.99 51.99 5.42
CA ARG A 520 30.99 51.84 6.88
C ARG A 520 29.58 51.51 7.41
N TRP A 521 29.02 50.41 6.95
CA TRP A 521 27.76 49.87 7.47
C TRP A 521 28.00 49.42 8.91
N VAL A 522 27.23 50.04 9.82
CA VAL A 522 26.99 49.55 11.18
C VAL A 522 26.75 48.04 11.11
N SER A 523 27.36 47.30 12.04
CA SER A 523 27.38 45.84 12.02
C SER A 523 26.02 45.24 11.67
N ARG A 524 25.96 44.49 10.57
CA ARG A 524 24.72 43.88 10.06
C ARG A 524 24.15 42.89 11.07
N LEU A 525 22.86 43.02 11.35
CA LEU A 525 22.08 42.11 12.17
C LEU A 525 20.94 41.52 11.33
N GLU A 526 20.82 40.20 11.32
CA GLU A 526 19.79 39.47 10.59
C GLU A 526 18.90 38.71 11.58
N HIS A 527 17.59 38.94 11.53
CA HIS A 527 16.61 38.18 12.31
C HIS A 527 15.86 37.23 11.38
N THR A 528 16.03 35.93 11.59
CA THR A 528 15.39 34.88 10.78
C THR A 528 14.25 34.27 11.58
N TYR A 529 13.05 34.23 10.99
CA TYR A 529 11.87 33.57 11.56
C TYR A 529 11.40 32.45 10.63
N GLU A 530 11.13 31.27 11.19
CA GLU A 530 10.70 30.09 10.46
C GLU A 530 9.37 29.58 11.02
N LEU A 531 8.39 29.38 10.14
CA LEU A 531 7.13 28.73 10.46
C LEU A 531 7.16 27.29 9.96
N HIS A 532 6.91 26.35 10.85
CA HIS A 532 6.91 24.93 10.52
C HIS A 532 5.65 24.27 11.06
N ASN A 533 4.84 23.69 10.17
CA ASN A 533 3.71 22.85 10.57
C ASN A 533 4.24 21.43 10.84
N ILE A 534 4.31 21.05 12.11
CA ILE A 534 4.72 19.70 12.56
C ILE A 534 3.51 18.77 12.72
N GLY A 535 2.30 19.31 12.74
CA GLY A 535 1.08 18.54 12.90
C GLY A 535 0.63 17.84 11.61
N PRO A 536 -0.25 16.84 11.71
CA PRO A 536 -0.74 16.06 10.57
C PRO A 536 -1.69 16.86 9.67
N GLY A 537 -2.48 17.78 10.25
CA GLY A 537 -3.44 18.58 9.52
C GLY A 537 -2.81 19.72 8.72
N THR A 538 -3.36 19.99 7.53
CA THR A 538 -3.00 21.17 6.74
C THR A 538 -3.67 22.44 7.28
N VAL A 539 -2.97 23.57 7.22
CA VAL A 539 -3.46 24.86 7.73
C VAL A 539 -3.62 25.85 6.58
N ASN A 540 -4.80 26.46 6.48
CA ASN A 540 -5.10 27.50 5.49
C ASN A 540 -5.18 28.88 6.14
N GLY A 541 -4.75 29.92 5.43
CA GLY A 541 -4.92 31.31 5.88
C GLY A 541 -4.01 31.74 7.04
N LEU A 542 -2.81 31.18 7.14
CA LEU A 542 -1.85 31.52 8.20
C LEU A 542 -1.35 32.97 8.03
N ARG A 543 -1.43 33.77 9.10
CA ARG A 543 -0.95 35.16 9.14
C ARG A 543 0.18 35.31 10.15
N LEU A 544 1.36 35.72 9.67
CA LEU A 544 2.51 36.04 10.51
C LEU A 544 2.60 37.55 10.77
N LEU A 545 2.77 37.94 12.03
CA LEU A 545 2.95 39.33 12.47
C LEU A 545 4.30 39.43 13.18
N ILE A 546 5.25 40.14 12.58
CA ILE A 546 6.58 40.40 13.16
C ILE A 546 6.63 41.85 13.59
N HIS A 547 6.90 42.09 14.86
CA HIS A 547 7.08 43.43 15.40
C HIS A 547 8.58 43.72 15.53
N ILE A 548 9.08 44.66 14.73
CA ILE A 548 10.48 45.09 14.76
C ILE A 548 10.54 46.44 15.49
N PRO A 549 11.43 46.61 16.49
CA PRO A 549 11.52 47.87 17.22
C PRO A 549 12.12 48.96 16.33
N GLY A 550 11.41 50.08 16.18
CA GLY A 550 11.80 51.22 15.36
C GLY A 550 10.90 51.42 14.13
N GLN A 551 10.98 52.60 13.53
CA GLN A 551 10.30 52.98 12.29
C GLN A 551 11.31 53.20 11.14
N SER A 552 12.57 52.76 11.31
CA SER A 552 13.69 53.05 10.41
C SER A 552 13.91 54.56 10.21
N GLN A 553 13.72 55.34 11.28
CA GLN A 553 14.05 56.75 11.35
C GLN A 553 15.53 56.94 11.71
N PRO A 554 16.14 58.09 11.40
CA PRO A 554 17.55 58.36 11.77
C PRO A 554 17.85 58.30 13.27
N SER A 555 16.83 58.42 14.12
CA SER A 555 16.92 58.29 15.57
C SER A 555 16.83 56.85 16.09
N ASP A 556 16.51 55.88 15.21
CA ASP A 556 16.27 54.49 15.61
C ASP A 556 17.56 53.67 15.67
N LEU A 557 17.57 52.69 16.57
CA LEU A 557 18.73 51.81 16.79
C LEU A 557 18.89 50.77 15.68
N LEU A 558 17.78 50.31 15.09
CA LEU A 558 17.76 49.34 14.00
C LEU A 558 17.17 49.99 12.75
N TYR A 559 17.84 49.74 11.63
CA TYR A 559 17.40 50.16 10.31
C TYR A 559 17.10 48.93 9.46
N ILE A 560 15.86 48.79 8.99
CA ILE A 560 15.46 47.63 8.19
C ILE A 560 15.92 47.86 6.75
N LEU A 561 16.90 47.07 6.32
CA LEU A 561 17.42 47.13 4.95
C LEU A 561 16.51 46.39 3.97
N ASP A 562 16.13 45.16 4.31
CA ASP A 562 15.40 44.26 3.43
C ASP A 562 14.60 43.22 4.23
N VAL A 563 13.55 42.66 3.61
CA VAL A 563 12.74 41.57 4.14
C VAL A 563 12.58 40.51 3.05
N GLN A 564 13.14 39.32 3.28
CA GLN A 564 13.18 38.24 2.28
C GLN A 564 12.28 37.06 2.70
N PRO A 565 11.00 37.04 2.31
CA PRO A 565 10.13 35.89 2.56
C PRO A 565 10.47 34.71 1.63
N GLN A 566 10.31 33.49 2.15
CA GLN A 566 10.44 32.23 1.41
C GLN A 566 9.17 31.37 1.60
N GLY A 567 9.00 30.31 0.80
CA GLY A 567 7.89 29.37 0.98
C GLY A 567 6.50 29.88 0.55
N GLY A 568 6.44 30.85 -0.37
CA GLY A 568 5.18 31.41 -0.88
C GLY A 568 4.50 32.43 0.04
N LEU A 569 5.18 32.85 1.12
CA LEU A 569 4.69 33.90 2.02
C LEU A 569 4.80 35.29 1.35
N LEU A 570 3.75 36.09 1.44
CA LEU A 570 3.75 37.49 0.98
C LEU A 570 3.81 38.41 2.21
N CYS A 571 4.87 39.22 2.29
CA CYS A 571 5.07 40.14 3.38
C CYS A 571 4.87 41.59 2.92
N SER A 572 4.22 42.41 3.75
CA SER A 572 4.10 43.85 3.58
C SER A 572 4.61 44.56 4.83
N THR A 573 5.51 45.53 4.67
CA THR A 573 6.03 46.35 5.77
C THR A 573 5.19 47.61 5.96
N GLN A 574 4.95 48.00 7.22
CA GLN A 574 4.30 49.27 7.55
C GLN A 574 5.10 49.99 8.65
N PRO A 575 5.69 51.18 8.38
CA PRO A 575 5.72 51.89 7.09
C PRO A 575 6.64 51.22 6.05
N SER A 576 6.40 51.46 4.76
CA SER A 576 7.28 51.01 3.69
C SER A 576 8.65 51.67 3.82
N PRO A 577 9.78 50.94 3.65
CA PRO A 577 11.11 51.52 3.76
C PRO A 577 11.28 52.59 2.67
N LYS A 578 11.29 53.86 3.08
CA LYS A 578 11.62 54.99 2.20
C LYS A 578 13.10 55.31 2.39
N VAL A 579 13.91 55.02 1.37
CA VAL A 579 15.30 55.48 1.30
C VAL A 579 15.42 56.45 0.14
N ASP A 580 15.31 57.75 0.41
CA ASP A 580 15.68 58.82 -0.55
C ASP A 580 16.86 59.59 0.06
N TRP A 581 18.09 59.22 -0.31
CA TRP A 581 19.29 59.92 0.14
C TRP A 581 19.74 60.94 -0.90
N LYS A 582 19.14 62.13 -0.89
CA LYS A 582 19.73 63.33 -1.49
C LYS A 582 19.45 64.53 -0.61
N LEU A 583 20.46 64.99 0.14
CA LEU A 583 20.47 66.35 0.67
C LEU A 583 21.74 67.11 0.29
N SER A 584 21.45 68.22 -0.39
CA SER A 584 22.17 69.44 -0.76
C SER A 584 23.50 69.76 -0.05
N THR A 585 24.52 70.06 -0.86
CA THR A 585 25.74 70.75 -0.45
C THR A 585 25.47 72.24 -0.14
N PRO A 586 25.91 72.80 0.99
CA PRO A 586 25.91 74.24 1.21
C PRO A 586 27.22 74.88 0.73
N SER A 587 27.11 76.10 0.19
CA SER A 587 28.21 76.95 -0.28
C SER A 587 29.01 77.55 0.89
N PRO A 588 30.31 77.89 0.71
CA PRO A 588 31.17 78.30 1.81
C PRO A 588 31.00 79.77 2.18
N SER A 589 30.97 80.08 3.47
CA SER A 589 31.10 81.44 3.99
C SER A 589 32.32 81.60 4.89
N SER A 590 32.90 82.80 4.81
CA SER A 590 34.21 83.25 5.29
C SER A 590 34.39 83.32 6.82
N ILE A 591 35.64 83.06 7.21
CA ILE A 591 36.29 83.11 8.52
C ILE A 591 36.21 84.49 9.20
N ARG A 592 35.88 84.54 10.50
CA ARG A 592 36.51 85.44 11.50
C ARG A 592 36.52 84.82 12.91
N PRO A 593 37.55 85.08 13.75
CA PRO A 593 37.83 84.32 14.98
C PRO A 593 37.42 85.08 16.25
N VAL A 594 36.91 84.39 17.28
CA VAL A 594 36.86 84.94 18.65
C VAL A 594 37.12 83.87 19.72
N HIS A 595 38.25 84.06 20.38
CA HIS A 595 38.69 83.72 21.74
C HIS A 595 37.87 82.77 22.65
N HIS A 596 38.56 81.72 23.11
CA HIS A 596 38.25 81.01 24.35
C HIS A 596 38.59 81.85 25.60
N GLN A 597 37.68 81.85 26.57
CA GLN A 597 38.02 81.99 27.99
C GLN A 597 37.15 81.07 28.84
N ARG A 598 37.77 80.42 29.81
CA ARG A 598 37.32 79.24 30.55
C ARG A 598 37.28 79.61 32.03
N GLU A 599 36.16 79.41 32.74
CA GLU A 599 36.17 79.47 34.21
C GLU A 599 35.25 78.43 34.91
N ARG A 600 35.96 77.42 35.40
CA ARG A 600 35.87 76.50 36.56
C ARG A 600 34.86 76.78 37.71
N ARG A 601 34.15 75.74 38.18
CA ARG A 601 34.18 75.10 39.55
C ARG A 601 32.93 74.23 39.80
N GLN A 602 33.10 72.90 39.93
CA GLN A 602 33.13 72.09 41.18
C GLN A 602 31.75 71.71 41.77
N ALA A 603 31.49 70.40 41.78
CA ALA A 603 30.43 69.72 42.51
C ALA A 603 30.87 69.41 43.95
N PHE A 604 29.93 69.36 44.91
CA PHE A 604 29.85 68.28 45.90
C PHE A 604 28.48 68.23 46.62
N LEU A 605 28.03 66.98 46.76
CA LEU A 605 26.91 66.32 47.44
C LEU A 605 26.43 66.81 48.83
N GLN A 606 25.20 66.40 49.19
CA GLN A 606 24.83 65.87 50.52
C GLN A 606 23.53 65.00 50.47
N GLY A 607 23.51 63.86 51.20
CA GLY A 607 22.36 62.92 51.43
C GLY A 607 21.49 63.32 52.67
N PRO A 608 20.80 62.43 53.44
CA PRO A 608 20.70 60.94 53.43
C PRO A 608 19.30 60.24 53.75
N LYS A 609 19.11 58.96 53.30
CA LYS A 609 18.41 57.72 53.87
C LYS A 609 16.92 57.74 54.37
N PRO A 610 16.19 56.61 54.71
CA PRO A 610 16.48 55.14 54.73
C PRO A 610 15.36 54.12 54.25
N GLY A 611 15.74 52.83 54.06
CA GLY A 611 15.00 51.62 54.53
C GLY A 611 14.14 50.77 53.55
N GLN A 612 14.42 49.46 53.40
CA GLN A 612 13.57 48.28 53.76
C GLN A 612 14.13 46.93 53.20
N GLN A 613 13.77 45.82 53.87
CA GLN A 613 14.38 44.47 53.90
C GLN A 613 14.17 43.56 52.67
N ASP A 614 15.05 42.57 52.52
CA ASP A 614 14.93 41.39 51.63
C ASP A 614 13.79 40.42 52.02
N PRO A 615 13.25 39.65 51.04
CA PRO A 615 13.20 38.19 51.25
C PRO A 615 13.59 37.32 50.03
N VAL A 616 14.48 36.36 50.32
CA VAL A 616 14.54 34.91 49.98
C VAL A 616 13.92 34.40 48.66
N LEU A 617 14.80 33.84 47.80
CA LEU A 617 14.48 32.97 46.67
C LEU A 617 14.48 31.49 47.12
N VAL A 618 13.35 30.80 46.95
CA VAL A 618 13.22 29.34 47.14
C VAL A 618 13.53 28.64 45.83
N VAL A 619 14.59 27.82 45.81
CA VAL A 619 14.92 26.93 44.69
C VAL A 619 14.53 25.50 45.06
N ARG A 620 13.57 24.91 44.35
CA ARG A 620 13.30 23.46 44.36
C ARG A 620 13.93 22.82 43.13
N ARG A 621 14.97 22.01 43.34
CA ARG A 621 15.51 21.03 42.37
C ARG A 621 14.66 19.77 42.45
N LEU A 622 14.29 19.22 41.30
CA LEU A 622 13.96 17.80 41.15
C LEU A 622 14.97 17.19 40.18
N SER A 623 15.61 16.14 40.67
CA SER A 623 16.66 15.32 40.09
C SER A 623 16.09 14.14 39.29
N GLY A 624 16.84 13.68 38.28
CA GLY A 624 16.85 12.27 37.89
C GLY A 624 17.15 12.02 36.41
N LEU A 625 18.41 11.71 36.08
CA LEU A 625 18.87 10.39 35.61
C LEU A 625 20.29 10.48 35.04
N GLU A 626 21.19 9.73 35.67
CA GLU A 626 22.61 9.55 35.34
C GLU A 626 22.79 8.50 34.24
N LEU A 627 23.75 8.73 33.35
CA LEU A 627 24.38 7.71 32.51
C LEU A 627 25.85 7.61 32.94
N GLY A 628 26.25 6.45 33.46
CA GLY A 628 27.61 6.16 33.91
C GLY A 628 28.57 5.78 32.76
N PRO A 629 29.90 5.87 32.98
CA PRO A 629 30.90 5.67 31.93
C PRO A 629 31.40 4.22 31.80
N LEU A 630 31.87 3.90 30.59
CA LEU A 630 32.57 2.67 30.21
C LEU A 630 33.99 2.62 30.81
N GLU A 631 34.32 1.49 31.45
CA GLU A 631 35.71 1.10 31.73
C GLU A 631 36.08 -0.20 31.02
N ASP A 632 37.29 -0.17 30.50
CA ASP A 632 38.02 -1.18 29.75
C ASP A 632 38.79 -2.10 30.73
N ARG A 633 38.79 -3.42 30.52
CA ARG A 633 39.82 -4.35 31.04
C ARG A 633 39.67 -5.75 30.42
N GLY A 634 40.71 -6.17 29.72
CA GLY A 634 40.85 -7.53 29.18
C GLY A 634 41.20 -8.60 30.22
N GLY A 635 41.13 -9.86 29.79
CA GLY A 635 41.80 -10.98 30.48
C GLY A 635 41.14 -12.36 30.34
N GLY A 636 41.46 -13.09 29.26
CA GLY A 636 41.90 -14.50 29.26
C GLY A 636 41.10 -15.66 29.91
N ARG A 637 40.77 -16.63 29.02
CA ARG A 637 41.05 -18.10 29.05
C ARG A 637 40.08 -19.13 29.69
N GLN A 638 40.06 -20.28 28.97
CA GLN A 638 39.51 -21.64 29.23
C GLN A 638 37.99 -21.79 29.03
N GLY A 639 37.45 -22.75 28.27
CA GLY A 639 37.98 -23.97 27.68
C GLY A 639 37.10 -25.16 28.10
N GLN A 640 36.13 -25.55 27.29
CA GLN A 640 35.65 -26.92 27.02
C GLN A 640 34.61 -26.91 25.90
#